data_AF-A0A4Q5BT32-F1
#
_entry.id   AF-A0A4Q5BT32-F1
#
_cell.length_a   1.000
_cell.length_b   1.000
_cell.length_c   1.000
_cell.angle_alpha   90.00
_cell.angle_beta   90.00
_cell.angle_gamma   90.00
#
_symmetry.space_group_name_H-M   'P 1'
#
loop_
_entity.id
_entity.type
_entity.pdbx_description
1 polymer ?
#
loop_
_entity_poly.entity_id
_entity_poly.type
_entity_poly.pdbx_seq_one_letter_code
_entity_poly.pdbx_strand_id
1 'polypeptide(L)'
;MGIEVYRGSLDSQASSTGTMIEQQLKAYESLETSLTQIENSASRLSGQAYDSFRSFVTSVVQPLKEAGVALAEATQESVKKLPASYRSEVADEDLQEEKLVSDIEQCDRMIAIFHAEINEIAASKSTSAGDFQRLQRLERIQGLNVLNGIFQAARNKLQEKLNKLRAFNASSSSIFWEIDILAQAIQIAVNQINVAWDPNTGMYSIPKDLSWSDLVNETIKNKEFENEYLPKKPKDVTSFEYNQFLTGLREQSVNLKEIDGWDKDAIKGYVKGVSKRTADAKTGSELNARRDALYAETKEIGSDIYTEMYASSKLDSEAKVELVLKQLGAETDGNQFMHLTSKTHKISENLPPHGDFNMYFRRDVVKAFGDKHLNYKKDLLRQQVHFFRYYLDRHAIYYIRNHYEGANDYEKLLAYGKENNIEFDYTTGANFHNRFKESEGFQRPYNMKVQVPQGNSAKGKDLNNARMVEFIVNLDTGEFDSQWDAYDKHKLANGRYDSDPGKYSNEELREIANTESFNYGPSTGQNSDVTKFYEGKHGMLDVSGTPEPATRSEAKKQFHSEDDLGDVDEDTGHVGQFADIVRKGGHEDYEAWQRKTKGMSEKEKVEEYNKFKASLNGDADNDNGYSYYIYGNEK
;
A
#
# COMPACT_ATOMS: atom_id res chain seq x y z
N MET A 1 -11.11 32.01 28.72
CA MET A 1 -11.80 32.34 27.46
C MET A 1 -11.79 31.06 26.66
N GLY A 2 -12.90 30.32 26.67
CA GLY A 2 -13.05 29.08 25.89
C GLY A 2 -13.30 29.35 24.40
N ILE A 3 -13.30 28.28 23.60
CA ILE A 3 -13.61 28.34 22.17
C ILE A 3 -15.11 28.57 21.97
N GLU A 4 -15.47 29.55 21.14
CA GLU A 4 -16.86 29.87 20.79
C GLU A 4 -17.02 29.96 19.28
N VAL A 5 -18.03 29.27 18.74
CA VAL A 5 -18.39 29.33 17.32
C VAL A 5 -19.87 29.59 17.17
N TYR A 6 -20.19 30.72 16.54
CA TYR A 6 -21.54 31.13 16.16
C TYR A 6 -21.69 31.03 14.65
N ARG A 7 -22.55 30.12 14.17
CA ARG A 7 -22.75 29.86 12.73
C ARG A 7 -23.19 31.10 11.98
N GLY A 8 -24.17 31.83 12.54
CA GLY A 8 -24.68 33.04 11.92
C GLY A 8 -23.60 34.11 11.73
N SER A 9 -22.68 34.23 12.69
CA SER A 9 -21.54 35.14 12.59
C SER A 9 -20.52 34.68 11.55
N LEU A 10 -20.18 33.38 11.51
CA LEU A 10 -19.27 32.82 10.50
C LEU A 10 -19.82 33.01 9.08
N ASP A 11 -21.11 32.71 8.85
CA ASP A 11 -21.72 32.87 7.53
C ASP A 11 -21.81 34.35 7.12
N SER A 12 -22.13 35.24 8.08
CA SER A 12 -22.17 36.68 7.83
C SER A 12 -20.80 37.24 7.46
N GLN A 13 -19.73 36.78 8.13
CA GLN A 13 -18.35 37.14 7.81
C GLN A 13 -17.93 36.65 6.43
N ALA A 14 -18.27 35.40 6.08
CA ALA A 14 -17.98 34.85 4.75
C ALA A 14 -18.69 35.64 3.65
N SER A 15 -19.96 36.01 3.86
CA SER A 15 -20.77 36.78 2.92
C SER A 15 -20.25 38.21 2.72
N SER A 16 -20.04 38.95 3.83
CA SER A 16 -19.59 40.35 3.76
C SER A 16 -18.18 40.47 3.17
N THR A 17 -17.27 39.58 3.55
CA THR A 17 -15.92 39.51 2.97
C THR A 17 -15.98 39.15 1.49
N GLY A 18 -16.87 38.24 1.10
CA GLY A 18 -17.12 37.90 -0.30
C GLY A 18 -17.50 39.11 -1.15
N THR A 19 -18.44 39.93 -0.67
CA THR A 19 -18.85 41.17 -1.38
C THR A 19 -17.72 42.18 -1.52
N MET A 20 -16.90 42.36 -0.47
CA MET A 20 -15.75 43.25 -0.51
C MET A 20 -14.72 42.79 -1.56
N ILE A 21 -14.45 41.48 -1.60
CA ILE A 21 -13.49 40.90 -2.56
C ILE A 21 -13.98 41.03 -3.99
N GLU A 22 -15.28 40.85 -4.26
CA GLU A 22 -15.84 41.08 -5.61
C GLU A 22 -15.62 42.52 -6.10
N GLN A 23 -15.69 43.51 -5.21
CA GLN A 23 -15.37 44.89 -5.55
C GLN A 23 -13.87 45.08 -5.79
N GLN A 24 -13.01 44.43 -4.98
CA GLN A 24 -11.55 44.47 -5.15
C GLN A 24 -11.11 43.83 -6.49
N LEU A 25 -11.69 42.70 -6.88
CA LEU A 25 -11.39 42.04 -8.16
C LEU A 25 -11.77 42.92 -9.36
N LYS A 26 -12.92 43.60 -9.32
CA LYS A 26 -13.31 44.60 -10.35
C LYS A 26 -12.34 45.78 -10.42
N ALA A 27 -11.77 46.19 -9.30
CA ALA A 27 -10.74 47.22 -9.29
C ALA A 27 -9.45 46.73 -9.98
N TYR A 28 -9.06 45.47 -9.78
CA TYR A 28 -7.93 44.87 -10.49
C TYR A 28 -8.18 44.72 -12.00
N GLU A 29 -9.40 44.42 -12.44
CA GLU A 29 -9.76 44.42 -13.88
C GLU A 29 -9.59 45.83 -14.50
N SER A 30 -9.98 46.86 -13.76
CA SER A 30 -9.80 48.27 -14.19
C SER A 30 -8.31 48.66 -14.22
N LEU A 31 -7.53 48.17 -13.25
CA LEU A 31 -6.08 48.34 -13.23
C LEU A 31 -5.43 47.65 -14.44
N GLU A 32 -5.78 46.40 -14.74
CA GLU A 32 -5.28 45.65 -15.90
C GLU A 32 -5.51 46.42 -17.21
N THR A 33 -6.70 46.99 -17.38
CA THR A 33 -7.03 47.83 -18.54
C THR A 33 -6.09 49.04 -18.65
N SER A 34 -5.79 49.69 -17.52
CA SER A 34 -4.90 50.85 -17.47
C SER A 34 -3.45 50.47 -17.74
N LEU A 35 -2.97 49.35 -17.18
CA LEU A 35 -1.62 48.82 -17.43
C LEU A 35 -1.44 48.46 -18.92
N THR A 36 -2.41 47.77 -19.51
CA THR A 36 -2.41 47.42 -20.94
C THR A 36 -2.33 48.67 -21.83
N GLN A 37 -3.03 49.76 -21.47
CA GLN A 37 -2.94 51.03 -22.21
C GLN A 37 -1.55 51.67 -22.12
N ILE A 38 -0.89 51.59 -20.96
CA ILE A 38 0.47 52.09 -20.75
C ILE A 38 1.48 51.27 -21.56
N GLU A 39 1.39 49.96 -21.56
CA GLU A 39 2.27 49.08 -22.34
C GLU A 39 2.19 49.39 -23.84
N ASN A 40 0.97 49.59 -24.35
CA ASN A 40 0.72 49.91 -25.75
C ASN A 40 0.88 51.40 -26.10
N SER A 41 1.40 52.22 -25.19
CA SER A 41 1.49 53.67 -25.36
C SER A 41 2.70 54.14 -26.18
N ALA A 42 3.58 53.25 -26.66
CA ALA A 42 4.85 53.62 -27.29
C ALA A 42 4.74 54.61 -28.46
N SER A 43 3.61 54.58 -29.20
CA SER A 43 3.33 55.52 -30.30
C SER A 43 2.93 56.93 -29.84
N ARG A 44 2.52 57.10 -28.58
CA ARG A 44 2.02 58.35 -27.98
C ARG A 44 2.95 58.91 -26.90
N LEU A 45 3.58 58.03 -26.13
CA LEU A 45 4.48 58.34 -25.02
C LEU A 45 5.86 57.76 -25.34
N SER A 46 6.81 58.62 -25.71
CA SER A 46 8.14 58.22 -26.21
C SER A 46 9.28 58.91 -25.46
N GLY A 47 10.43 58.26 -25.41
CA GLY A 47 11.62 58.72 -24.68
C GLY A 47 11.98 57.79 -23.51
N GLN A 48 13.23 57.87 -23.06
CA GLN A 48 13.83 56.94 -22.10
C GLN A 48 13.06 56.80 -20.78
N ALA A 49 12.43 57.89 -20.30
CA ALA A 49 11.59 57.86 -19.11
C ALA A 49 10.33 56.99 -19.31
N TYR A 50 9.65 57.12 -20.45
CA TYR A 50 8.47 56.32 -20.77
C TYR A 50 8.83 54.87 -21.13
N ASP A 51 9.96 54.65 -21.79
CA ASP A 51 10.48 53.30 -22.07
C ASP A 51 10.80 52.56 -20.77
N SER A 52 11.55 53.18 -19.86
CA SER A 52 11.87 52.60 -18.55
C SER A 52 10.63 52.37 -17.69
N PHE A 53 9.65 53.28 -17.73
CA PHE A 53 8.37 53.09 -17.03
C PHE A 53 7.58 51.90 -17.56
N ARG A 54 7.50 51.71 -18.88
CA ARG A 54 6.86 50.52 -19.47
C ARG A 54 7.55 49.23 -19.04
N SER A 55 8.89 49.18 -19.11
CA SER A 55 9.64 48.01 -18.65
C SER A 55 9.41 47.73 -17.16
N PHE A 56 9.33 48.77 -16.33
CA PHE A 56 9.02 48.65 -14.90
C PHE A 56 7.58 48.15 -14.67
N VAL A 57 6.60 48.64 -15.43
CA VAL A 57 5.21 48.18 -15.35
C VAL A 57 5.12 46.68 -15.62
N THR A 58 5.68 46.22 -16.73
CA THR A 58 5.63 44.80 -17.11
C THR A 58 6.42 43.91 -16.12
N SER A 59 7.54 44.40 -15.58
CA SER A 59 8.41 43.58 -14.71
C SER A 59 7.99 43.56 -13.24
N VAL A 60 7.25 44.57 -12.76
CA VAL A 60 6.96 44.75 -11.32
C VAL A 60 5.49 44.98 -11.05
N VAL A 61 4.86 45.94 -11.74
CA VAL A 61 3.49 46.36 -11.44
C VAL A 61 2.47 45.30 -11.86
N GLN A 62 2.66 44.65 -13.01
CA GLN A 62 1.76 43.60 -13.48
C GLN A 62 1.84 42.34 -12.59
N PRO A 63 3.02 41.79 -12.23
CA PRO A 63 3.12 40.72 -11.24
C PRO A 63 2.55 41.11 -9.85
N LEU A 64 2.67 42.37 -9.43
CA LEU A 64 2.07 42.84 -8.18
C LEU A 64 0.54 42.81 -8.25
N LYS A 65 -0.05 43.23 -9.38
CA LYS A 65 -1.49 43.10 -9.61
C LYS A 65 -1.91 41.63 -9.54
N GLU A 66 -1.15 40.72 -10.13
CA GLU A 66 -1.43 39.26 -10.05
C GLU A 66 -1.36 38.74 -8.61
N ALA A 67 -0.35 39.16 -7.83
CA ALA A 67 -0.26 38.86 -6.41
C ALA A 67 -1.47 39.38 -5.62
N GLY A 68 -1.92 40.59 -5.95
CA GLY A 68 -3.11 41.21 -5.36
C GLY A 68 -4.41 40.47 -5.68
N VAL A 69 -4.55 39.99 -6.92
CA VAL A 69 -5.67 39.12 -7.34
C VAL A 69 -5.63 37.80 -6.59
N ALA A 70 -4.47 37.12 -6.57
CA ALA A 70 -4.28 35.86 -5.87
C ALA A 70 -4.60 35.98 -4.37
N LEU A 71 -4.18 37.07 -3.71
CA LEU A 71 -4.51 37.32 -2.31
C LEU A 71 -6.03 37.47 -2.10
N ALA A 72 -6.69 38.20 -3.00
CA ALA A 72 -8.14 38.41 -2.93
C ALA A 72 -8.89 37.07 -3.12
N GLU A 73 -8.49 36.26 -4.11
CA GLU A 73 -9.07 34.94 -4.36
C GLU A 73 -8.84 33.97 -3.20
N ALA A 74 -7.60 33.85 -2.72
CA ALA A 74 -7.24 33.02 -1.56
C ALA A 74 -8.04 33.41 -0.32
N THR A 75 -8.22 34.72 -0.07
CA THR A 75 -9.06 35.22 1.02
C THR A 75 -10.50 34.78 0.83
N GLN A 76 -11.05 34.92 -0.38
CA GLN A 76 -12.45 34.58 -0.67
C GLN A 76 -12.71 33.08 -0.49
N GLU A 77 -11.81 32.25 -1.00
CA GLU A 77 -11.90 30.80 -0.88
C GLU A 77 -11.83 30.38 0.59
N SER A 78 -10.84 30.91 1.32
CA SER A 78 -10.59 30.55 2.72
C SER A 78 -11.75 30.93 3.65
N VAL A 79 -12.32 32.14 3.50
CA VAL A 79 -13.48 32.56 4.30
C VAL A 79 -14.75 31.80 3.95
N LYS A 80 -14.91 31.33 2.71
CA LYS A 80 -16.01 30.42 2.32
C LYS A 80 -15.79 29.01 2.87
N LYS A 81 -14.54 28.55 2.92
CA LYS A 81 -14.16 27.20 3.38
C LYS A 81 -14.29 27.03 4.88
N LEU A 82 -13.93 28.04 5.68
CA LEU A 82 -14.01 28.00 7.15
C LEU A 82 -15.40 27.55 7.70
N PRO A 83 -16.54 28.17 7.34
CA PRO A 83 -17.85 27.76 7.81
C PRO A 83 -18.30 26.39 7.26
N ALA A 84 -17.84 25.99 6.07
CA ALA A 84 -18.11 24.66 5.52
C ALA A 84 -17.34 23.56 6.28
N SER A 85 -16.04 23.80 6.54
CA SER A 85 -15.19 22.90 7.32
C SER A 85 -15.73 22.72 8.74
N TYR A 86 -16.13 23.80 9.43
CA TYR A 86 -16.73 23.70 10.77
C TYR A 86 -17.94 22.76 10.81
N ARG A 87 -18.87 22.90 9.85
CA ARG A 87 -20.06 22.05 9.77
C ARG A 87 -19.73 20.59 9.53
N SER A 88 -18.74 20.32 8.69
CA SER A 88 -18.33 18.96 8.32
C SER A 88 -17.48 18.26 9.39
N GLU A 89 -16.61 19.00 10.08
CA GLU A 89 -15.61 18.46 11.01
C GLU A 89 -16.09 18.49 12.46
N VAL A 90 -16.94 19.47 12.81
CA VAL A 90 -17.42 19.70 14.17
C VAL A 90 -18.89 19.36 14.32
N ALA A 91 -19.77 20.28 13.91
CA ALA A 91 -21.21 20.14 13.96
C ALA A 91 -21.91 21.27 13.19
N ASP A 92 -23.14 21.02 12.71
CA ASP A 92 -24.01 22.07 12.17
C ASP A 92 -24.85 22.72 13.29
N GLU A 93 -24.20 23.25 14.32
CA GLU A 93 -24.85 24.01 15.42
C GLU A 93 -23.85 25.00 16.06
N ASP A 94 -24.36 25.93 16.86
CA ASP A 94 -23.52 26.82 17.65
C ASP A 94 -22.93 26.06 18.83
N LEU A 95 -21.62 26.21 19.06
CA LEU A 95 -20.92 25.52 20.15
C LEU A 95 -20.10 26.51 20.98
N GLN A 96 -20.16 26.31 22.29
CA GLN A 96 -19.34 27.00 23.27
C GLN A 96 -18.66 25.95 24.13
N GLU A 97 -17.34 25.98 24.18
CA GLU A 97 -16.53 25.03 24.93
C GLU A 97 -16.94 24.96 26.40
N GLU A 98 -17.11 26.11 27.06
CA GLU A 98 -17.47 26.18 28.48
C GLU A 98 -18.84 25.54 28.74
N LYS A 99 -19.80 25.70 27.82
CA LYS A 99 -21.12 25.07 27.92
C LYS A 99 -21.04 23.56 27.74
N LEU A 100 -20.27 23.09 26.75
CA LEU A 100 -20.04 21.65 26.54
C LEU A 100 -19.40 21.00 27.77
N VAL A 101 -18.38 21.63 28.35
CA VAL A 101 -17.72 21.15 29.58
C VAL A 101 -18.73 21.09 30.74
N SER A 102 -19.50 22.15 30.96
CA SER A 102 -20.52 22.18 32.02
C SER A 102 -21.58 21.08 31.85
N ASP A 103 -22.03 20.81 30.63
CA ASP A 103 -23.05 19.79 30.36
C ASP A 103 -22.50 18.36 30.51
N ILE A 104 -21.21 18.14 30.17
CA ILE A 104 -20.51 16.88 30.43
C ILE A 104 -20.41 16.63 31.94
N GLU A 105 -19.99 17.63 32.71
CA GLU A 105 -19.91 17.53 34.17
C GLU A 105 -21.27 17.23 34.80
N GLN A 106 -22.35 17.80 34.25
CA GLN A 106 -23.70 17.48 34.70
C GLN A 106 -24.08 16.03 34.40
N CYS A 107 -23.72 15.51 33.22
CA CYS A 107 -23.94 14.10 32.89
C CYS A 107 -23.15 13.19 33.82
N ASP A 108 -21.87 13.50 34.08
CA ASP A 108 -21.02 12.74 34.99
C ASP A 108 -21.59 12.71 36.42
N ARG A 109 -22.14 13.83 36.91
CA ARG A 109 -22.84 13.88 38.20
C ARG A 109 -24.07 12.97 38.22
N MET A 110 -24.88 12.98 37.16
CA MET A 110 -26.08 12.13 37.08
C MET A 110 -25.73 10.64 37.01
N ILE A 111 -24.71 10.27 36.23
CA ILE A 111 -24.18 8.91 36.15
C ILE A 111 -23.74 8.44 37.54
N ALA A 112 -23.00 9.28 38.28
CA ALA A 112 -22.56 8.96 39.63
C ALA A 112 -23.73 8.77 40.61
N ILE A 113 -24.78 9.60 40.52
CA ILE A 113 -26.01 9.47 41.32
C ILE A 113 -26.68 8.12 41.02
N PHE A 114 -26.87 7.78 39.74
CA PHE A 114 -27.50 6.51 39.38
C PHE A 114 -26.67 5.30 39.84
N HIS A 115 -25.34 5.34 39.73
CA HIS A 115 -24.47 4.27 40.25
C HIS A 115 -24.57 4.14 41.76
N ALA A 116 -24.57 5.26 42.49
CA ALA A 116 -24.73 5.24 43.94
C ALA A 116 -26.09 4.64 44.33
N GLU A 117 -27.17 5.03 43.64
CA GLU A 117 -28.53 4.54 43.91
C GLU A 117 -28.67 3.06 43.55
N ILE A 118 -28.11 2.60 42.42
CA ILE A 118 -28.06 1.18 42.05
C ILE A 118 -27.30 0.38 43.13
N ASN A 119 -26.15 0.87 43.58
CA ASN A 119 -25.33 0.21 44.61
C ASN A 119 -26.05 0.17 45.96
N GLU A 120 -26.73 1.24 46.36
CA GLU A 120 -27.53 1.28 47.59
C GLU A 120 -28.70 0.29 47.50
N ILE A 121 -29.44 0.28 46.39
CA ILE A 121 -30.50 -0.70 46.17
C ILE A 121 -29.89 -2.10 46.22
N ALA A 122 -28.76 -2.38 45.57
CA ALA A 122 -28.13 -3.70 45.59
C ALA A 122 -27.66 -4.13 46.99
N ALA A 123 -27.11 -3.20 47.78
CA ALA A 123 -26.59 -3.45 49.13
C ALA A 123 -27.69 -3.62 50.20
N SER A 124 -28.89 -3.07 49.98
CA SER A 124 -30.01 -3.23 50.91
C SER A 124 -30.39 -4.71 51.10
N LYS A 125 -30.16 -5.24 52.31
CA LYS A 125 -30.57 -6.60 52.72
C LYS A 125 -32.05 -6.56 53.12
N SER A 126 -32.95 -7.01 52.25
CA SER A 126 -34.33 -7.28 52.66
C SER A 126 -34.38 -8.57 53.48
N THR A 127 -34.95 -8.50 54.68
CA THR A 127 -35.23 -9.64 55.55
C THR A 127 -36.61 -10.26 55.32
N SER A 128 -37.41 -9.78 54.35
CA SER A 128 -38.71 -10.38 53.97
C SER A 128 -38.66 -11.04 52.60
N ALA A 129 -38.89 -12.35 52.59
CA ALA A 129 -38.86 -13.25 51.43
C ALA A 129 -40.15 -13.22 50.60
N GLY A 130 -40.59 -12.03 50.14
CA GLY A 130 -41.76 -11.90 49.25
C GLY A 130 -41.36 -11.57 47.81
N ASP A 131 -41.85 -12.36 46.84
CA ASP A 131 -41.56 -12.21 45.39
C ASP A 131 -41.82 -10.79 44.86
N PHE A 132 -42.85 -10.10 45.37
CA PHE A 132 -43.24 -8.76 44.93
C PHE A 132 -42.19 -7.67 45.21
N GLN A 133 -41.58 -7.66 46.40
CA GLN A 133 -40.56 -6.66 46.76
C GLN A 133 -39.25 -6.86 45.98
N ARG A 134 -38.93 -8.12 45.64
CA ARG A 134 -37.79 -8.44 44.78
C ARG A 134 -38.02 -7.92 43.36
N LEU A 135 -39.20 -8.13 42.79
CA LEU A 135 -39.56 -7.66 41.45
C LEU A 135 -39.50 -6.13 41.35
N GLN A 136 -40.06 -5.41 42.32
CA GLN A 136 -39.97 -3.93 42.35
C GLN A 136 -38.53 -3.40 42.40
N ARG A 137 -37.63 -4.06 43.14
CA ARG A 137 -36.20 -3.69 43.16
C ARG A 137 -35.53 -3.91 41.81
N LEU A 138 -35.81 -5.03 41.15
CA LEU A 138 -35.26 -5.32 39.83
C LEU A 138 -35.76 -4.32 38.78
N GLU A 139 -37.05 -3.97 38.81
CA GLU A 139 -37.62 -2.95 37.93
C GLU A 139 -36.97 -1.57 38.15
N ARG A 140 -36.74 -1.16 39.41
CA ARG A 140 -36.05 0.10 39.73
C ARG A 140 -34.60 0.11 39.25
N ILE A 141 -33.85 -0.97 39.49
CA ILE A 141 -32.48 -1.11 38.98
C ILE A 141 -32.47 -1.05 37.45
N GLN A 142 -33.41 -1.73 36.78
CA GLN A 142 -33.54 -1.69 35.34
C GLN A 142 -33.81 -0.27 34.83
N GLY A 143 -34.74 0.47 35.46
CA GLY A 143 -35.02 1.86 35.14
C GLY A 143 -33.79 2.78 35.31
N LEU A 144 -33.06 2.63 36.42
CA LEU A 144 -31.82 3.39 36.67
C LEU A 144 -30.71 3.02 35.66
N ASN A 145 -30.61 1.75 35.27
CA ASN A 145 -29.68 1.32 34.22
C ASN A 145 -30.02 1.93 32.85
N VAL A 146 -31.31 2.06 32.51
CA VAL A 146 -31.74 2.75 31.28
C VAL A 146 -31.35 4.23 31.33
N LEU A 147 -31.63 4.93 32.44
CA LEU A 147 -31.24 6.33 32.61
C LEU A 147 -29.72 6.51 32.57
N ASN A 148 -28.97 5.64 33.24
CA ASN A 148 -27.51 5.63 33.17
C ASN A 148 -27.03 5.47 31.73
N GLY A 149 -27.61 4.55 30.95
CA GLY A 149 -27.28 4.38 29.53
C GLY A 149 -27.55 5.64 28.70
N ILE A 150 -28.66 6.33 28.94
CA ILE A 150 -29.01 7.59 28.25
C ILE A 150 -27.97 8.69 28.56
N PHE A 151 -27.63 8.89 29.83
CA PHE A 151 -26.67 9.92 30.23
C PHE A 151 -25.23 9.58 29.80
N GLN A 152 -24.85 8.31 29.78
CA GLN A 152 -23.57 7.88 29.20
C GLN A 152 -23.49 8.20 27.71
N ALA A 153 -24.55 7.91 26.95
CA ALA A 153 -24.61 8.25 25.53
C ALA A 153 -24.56 9.76 25.29
N ALA A 154 -25.30 10.55 26.08
CA ALA A 154 -25.28 12.01 26.01
C ALA A 154 -23.88 12.59 26.33
N ARG A 155 -23.26 12.14 27.41
CA ARG A 155 -21.89 12.50 27.81
C ARG A 155 -20.89 12.21 26.70
N ASN A 156 -20.94 11.02 26.11
CA ASN A 156 -20.04 10.63 25.03
C ASN A 156 -20.22 11.53 23.79
N LYS A 157 -21.46 11.86 23.43
CA LYS A 157 -21.75 12.77 22.30
C LYS A 157 -21.26 14.20 22.55
N LEU A 158 -21.44 14.73 23.76
CA LEU A 158 -20.91 16.05 24.14
C LEU A 158 -19.38 16.06 24.15
N GLN A 159 -18.75 15.00 24.67
CA GLN A 159 -17.30 14.85 24.66
C GLN A 159 -16.73 14.78 23.23
N GLU A 160 -17.42 14.07 22.33
CA GLU A 160 -17.06 14.02 20.90
C GLU A 160 -17.10 15.43 20.28
N LYS A 161 -18.18 16.18 20.51
CA LYS A 161 -18.31 17.57 20.03
C LYS A 161 -17.21 18.48 20.59
N LEU A 162 -16.92 18.37 21.89
CA LEU A 162 -15.85 19.14 22.54
C LEU A 162 -14.48 18.83 21.93
N ASN A 163 -14.18 17.55 21.72
CA ASN A 163 -12.92 17.13 21.10
C ASN A 163 -12.81 17.65 19.66
N LYS A 164 -13.89 17.56 18.87
CA LYS A 164 -13.94 18.10 17.50
C LYS A 164 -13.78 19.62 17.48
N LEU A 165 -14.45 20.34 18.37
CA LEU A 165 -14.33 21.80 18.48
C LEU A 165 -12.89 22.23 18.78
N ARG A 166 -12.25 21.57 19.74
CA ARG A 166 -10.83 21.81 20.08
C ARG A 166 -9.89 21.47 18.92
N ALA A 167 -10.13 20.35 18.23
CA ALA A 167 -9.35 19.95 17.08
C ALA A 167 -9.48 20.96 15.92
N PHE A 168 -10.70 21.40 15.62
CA PHE A 168 -10.97 22.40 14.60
C PHE A 168 -10.35 23.76 14.94
N ASN A 169 -10.45 24.23 16.18
CA ASN A 169 -9.76 25.44 16.61
C ASN A 169 -8.23 25.34 16.46
N ALA A 170 -7.66 24.15 16.65
CA ALA A 170 -6.24 23.92 16.50
C ALA A 170 -5.77 23.84 15.02
N SER A 171 -6.67 23.57 14.07
CA SER A 171 -6.34 23.36 12.66
C SER A 171 -6.90 24.43 11.71
N SER A 172 -7.94 25.18 12.09
CA SER A 172 -8.69 26.06 11.18
C SER A 172 -7.86 27.21 10.60
N SER A 173 -6.82 27.66 11.28
CA SER A 173 -5.88 28.66 10.74
C SER A 173 -5.13 28.17 9.51
N SER A 174 -4.93 26.86 9.36
CA SER A 174 -4.30 26.27 8.18
C SER A 174 -5.11 26.48 6.90
N ILE A 175 -6.41 26.78 7.00
CA ILE A 175 -7.26 27.13 5.85
C ILE A 175 -6.72 28.38 5.14
N PHE A 176 -6.03 29.27 5.87
CA PHE A 176 -5.61 30.60 5.41
C PHE A 176 -4.10 30.67 5.11
N TRP A 177 -3.40 29.55 4.93
CA TRP A 177 -1.93 29.51 4.87
C TRP A 177 -1.33 30.43 3.79
N GLU A 178 -2.01 30.57 2.65
CA GLU A 178 -1.55 31.34 1.48
C GLU A 178 -1.46 32.84 1.76
N ILE A 179 -2.36 33.36 2.61
CA ILE A 179 -2.53 34.80 2.85
C ILE A 179 -1.24 35.41 3.38
N ASP A 180 -0.58 34.73 4.32
CA ASP A 180 0.66 35.23 4.92
C ASP A 180 1.79 35.36 3.89
N ILE A 181 1.84 34.45 2.91
CA ILE A 181 2.88 34.43 1.88
C ILE A 181 2.62 35.54 0.86
N LEU A 182 1.38 35.62 0.37
CA LEU A 182 0.97 36.60 -0.63
C LEU A 182 1.07 38.03 -0.07
N ALA A 183 0.65 38.25 1.18
CA ALA A 183 0.76 39.55 1.83
C ALA A 183 2.23 40.01 1.99
N GLN A 184 3.13 39.09 2.36
CA GLN A 184 4.56 39.39 2.43
C GLN A 184 5.16 39.71 1.06
N ALA A 185 4.82 38.95 0.02
CA ALA A 185 5.27 39.21 -1.35
C ALA A 185 4.80 40.59 -1.86
N ILE A 186 3.52 40.92 -1.63
CA ILE A 186 2.96 42.24 -1.95
C ILE A 186 3.70 43.35 -1.19
N GLN A 187 4.00 43.16 0.10
CA GLN A 187 4.72 44.16 0.89
C GLN A 187 6.13 44.42 0.35
N ILE A 188 6.83 43.38 -0.09
CA ILE A 188 8.15 43.51 -0.75
C ILE A 188 8.01 44.31 -2.05
N ALA A 189 7.05 43.94 -2.90
CA ALA A 189 6.82 44.62 -4.18
C ALA A 189 6.44 46.11 -4.01
N VAL A 190 5.58 46.43 -3.06
CA VAL A 190 5.20 47.82 -2.74
C VAL A 190 6.42 48.63 -2.27
N ASN A 191 7.28 48.04 -1.44
CA ASN A 191 8.51 48.70 -1.01
C ASN A 191 9.46 48.97 -2.19
N GLN A 192 9.53 48.06 -3.16
CA GLN A 192 10.31 48.25 -4.39
C GLN A 192 9.74 49.38 -5.27
N ILE A 193 8.41 49.48 -5.39
CA ILE A 193 7.75 50.57 -6.13
C ILE A 193 8.07 51.94 -5.52
N ASN A 194 8.07 52.04 -4.19
CA ASN A 194 8.32 53.30 -3.49
C ASN A 194 9.71 53.92 -3.75
N VAL A 195 10.67 53.12 -4.24
CA VAL A 195 12.04 53.55 -4.53
C VAL A 195 12.43 53.41 -6.00
N ALA A 196 11.46 53.11 -6.88
CA ALA A 196 11.73 52.74 -8.26
C ALA A 196 12.16 53.90 -9.16
N TRP A 197 11.79 55.13 -8.83
CA TRP A 197 12.12 56.32 -9.63
C TRP A 197 13.47 56.92 -9.20
N ASP A 198 14.40 57.04 -10.15
CA ASP A 198 15.66 57.73 -9.93
C ASP A 198 15.60 59.16 -10.49
N PRO A 199 15.60 60.20 -9.62
CA PRO A 199 15.53 61.59 -10.06
C PRO A 199 16.79 62.07 -10.78
N ASN A 200 17.93 61.40 -10.64
CA ASN A 200 19.18 61.81 -11.29
C ASN A 200 19.22 61.37 -12.75
N THR A 201 18.66 60.19 -13.05
CA THR A 201 18.60 59.65 -14.41
C THR A 201 17.27 59.93 -15.10
N GLY A 202 16.22 60.30 -14.34
CA GLY A 202 14.87 60.52 -14.87
C GLY A 202 14.23 59.24 -15.40
N MET A 203 14.58 58.09 -14.82
CA MET A 203 14.17 56.77 -15.27
C MET A 203 13.70 55.91 -14.10
N TYR A 204 12.89 54.89 -14.43
CA TYR A 204 12.56 53.83 -13.49
C TYR A 204 13.64 52.74 -13.50
N SER A 205 14.05 52.30 -12.32
CA SER A 205 14.96 51.17 -12.15
C SER A 205 14.18 49.89 -11.83
N ILE A 206 14.51 48.80 -12.52
CA ILE A 206 13.98 47.48 -12.18
C ILE A 206 14.78 46.92 -11.00
N PRO A 207 14.13 46.48 -9.91
CA PRO A 207 14.79 45.82 -8.79
C PRO A 207 15.58 44.60 -9.26
N LYS A 208 16.76 44.37 -8.69
CA LYS A 208 17.57 43.19 -9.01
C LYS A 208 16.95 41.88 -8.51
N ASP A 209 16.21 41.96 -7.42
CA ASP A 209 15.56 40.82 -6.79
C ASP A 209 14.05 40.88 -7.02
N LEU A 210 13.56 39.94 -7.82
CA LEU A 210 12.14 39.73 -8.11
C LEU A 210 11.68 38.35 -7.61
N SER A 211 12.39 37.72 -6.67
CA SER A 211 12.02 36.37 -6.19
C SER A 211 10.62 36.31 -5.58
N TRP A 212 10.06 37.44 -5.16
CA TRP A 212 8.69 37.54 -4.65
C TRP A 212 7.65 37.23 -5.74
N SER A 213 7.90 37.56 -7.02
CA SER A 213 6.96 37.24 -8.10
C SER A 213 6.97 35.75 -8.41
N ASP A 214 8.14 35.12 -8.36
CA ASP A 214 8.27 33.66 -8.50
C ASP A 214 7.56 32.95 -7.34
N LEU A 215 7.71 33.45 -6.11
CA LEU A 215 6.99 32.94 -4.95
C LEU A 215 5.47 33.01 -5.12
N VAL A 216 4.94 34.12 -5.64
CA VAL A 216 3.51 34.28 -5.94
C VAL A 216 3.05 33.25 -6.97
N ASN A 217 3.77 33.12 -8.09
CA ASN A 217 3.45 32.15 -9.13
C ASN A 217 3.45 30.71 -8.60
N GLU A 218 4.42 30.37 -7.75
CA GLU A 218 4.49 29.06 -7.13
C GLU A 218 3.36 28.83 -6.12
N THR A 219 3.00 29.82 -5.32
CA THR A 219 1.86 29.74 -4.40
C THR A 219 0.54 29.49 -5.16
N ILE A 220 0.31 30.16 -6.30
CA ILE A 220 -0.91 29.96 -7.11
C ILE A 220 -1.00 28.51 -7.59
N LYS A 221 0.06 27.98 -8.21
CA LYS A 221 0.07 26.60 -8.71
C LYS A 221 0.01 25.56 -7.58
N ASN A 222 0.63 25.83 -6.43
CA ASN A 222 0.57 24.97 -5.25
C ASN A 222 -0.84 24.94 -4.66
N LYS A 223 -1.57 26.06 -4.73
CA LYS A 223 -2.97 26.11 -4.33
C LYS A 223 -3.85 25.29 -5.28
N GLU A 224 -3.67 25.42 -6.59
CA GLU A 224 -4.38 24.60 -7.57
C GLU A 224 -4.15 23.11 -7.29
N PHE A 225 -2.89 22.72 -7.04
CA PHE A 225 -2.53 21.36 -6.66
C PHE A 225 -3.16 20.94 -5.32
N GLU A 226 -3.17 21.81 -4.31
CA GLU A 226 -3.82 21.52 -3.03
C GLU A 226 -5.32 21.29 -3.20
N ASN A 227 -5.99 22.09 -4.03
CA ASN A 227 -7.42 21.96 -4.28
C ASN A 227 -7.76 20.65 -5.03
N GLU A 228 -6.86 20.15 -5.86
CA GLU A 228 -7.05 18.91 -6.60
C GLU A 228 -6.77 17.64 -5.77
N TYR A 229 -5.70 17.65 -4.98
CA TYR A 229 -5.21 16.45 -4.28
C TYR A 229 -5.42 16.47 -2.76
N LEU A 230 -5.85 17.60 -2.21
CA LEU A 230 -6.21 17.81 -0.81
C LEU A 230 -5.13 17.35 0.22
N PRO A 231 -3.83 17.66 0.02
CA PRO A 231 -2.83 17.51 1.06
C PRO A 231 -3.20 18.35 2.29
N LYS A 232 -2.65 17.98 3.45
CA LYS A 232 -2.90 18.70 4.70
C LYS A 232 -1.62 19.30 5.25
N LYS A 233 -1.68 20.58 5.60
CA LYS A 233 -0.61 21.28 6.31
C LYS A 233 -0.44 20.72 7.74
N PRO A 234 0.76 20.28 8.14
CA PRO A 234 1.04 19.96 9.54
C PRO A 234 0.92 21.20 10.43
N LYS A 235 0.39 21.03 11.64
CA LYS A 235 0.03 22.14 12.55
C LYS A 235 1.21 23.07 12.87
N ASP A 236 2.39 22.49 13.07
CA ASP A 236 3.56 23.19 13.62
C ASP A 236 4.49 23.75 12.52
N VAL A 237 4.15 23.51 11.25
CA VAL A 237 4.93 23.98 10.09
C VAL A 237 4.44 25.36 9.64
N THR A 238 5.35 26.25 9.26
CA THR A 238 4.98 27.58 8.76
C THR A 238 4.32 27.50 7.39
N SER A 239 3.59 28.54 6.99
CA SER A 239 2.96 28.58 5.67
C SER A 239 4.01 28.55 4.54
N PHE A 240 5.15 29.22 4.72
CA PHE A 240 6.25 29.22 3.76
C PHE A 240 6.87 27.83 3.57
N GLU A 241 7.16 27.12 4.66
CA GLU A 241 7.68 25.75 4.61
C GLU A 241 6.67 24.79 3.97
N TYR A 242 5.38 24.95 4.26
CA TYR A 242 4.33 24.15 3.63
C TYR A 242 4.24 24.41 2.12
N ASN A 243 4.36 25.67 1.69
CA ASN A 243 4.41 26.01 0.27
C ASN A 243 5.60 25.33 -0.44
N GLN A 244 6.78 25.32 0.18
CA GLN A 244 7.94 24.59 -0.35
C GLN A 244 7.70 23.08 -0.40
N PHE A 245 7.03 22.52 0.60
CA PHE A 245 6.63 21.11 0.59
C PHE A 245 5.70 20.80 -0.59
N LEU A 246 4.68 21.63 -0.83
CA LEU A 246 3.74 21.49 -1.94
C LEU A 246 4.44 21.57 -3.30
N THR A 247 5.39 22.49 -3.48
CA THR A 247 6.18 22.58 -4.72
C THR A 247 6.84 21.24 -5.04
N GLY A 248 7.59 20.66 -4.10
CA GLY A 248 8.25 19.38 -4.35
C GLY A 248 7.28 18.20 -4.47
N LEU A 249 6.17 18.20 -3.72
CA LEU A 249 5.14 17.16 -3.83
C LEU A 249 4.44 17.19 -5.20
N ARG A 250 4.19 18.40 -5.73
CA ARG A 250 3.64 18.62 -7.07
C ARG A 250 4.63 18.17 -8.15
N GLU A 251 5.91 18.52 -8.04
CA GLU A 251 6.96 18.07 -8.97
C GLU A 251 7.09 16.53 -8.99
N GLN A 252 7.10 15.91 -7.81
CA GLN A 252 7.08 14.45 -7.68
C GLN A 252 5.85 13.84 -8.35
N SER A 253 4.67 14.44 -8.13
CA SER A 253 3.41 14.00 -8.75
C SER A 253 3.43 14.09 -10.28
N VAL A 254 4.05 15.15 -10.84
CA VAL A 254 4.27 15.27 -12.29
C VAL A 254 5.17 14.15 -12.80
N ASN A 255 6.29 13.87 -12.11
CA ASN A 255 7.19 12.78 -12.50
C ASN A 255 6.51 11.41 -12.44
N LEU A 256 5.73 11.13 -11.39
CA LEU A 256 4.97 9.88 -11.28
C LEU A 256 4.04 9.67 -12.47
N LYS A 257 3.40 10.74 -12.93
CA LYS A 257 2.47 10.68 -14.06
C LYS A 257 3.19 10.58 -15.40
N GLU A 258 4.07 11.54 -15.69
CA GLU A 258 4.65 11.72 -17.02
C GLU A 258 5.84 10.79 -17.29
N ILE A 259 6.56 10.37 -16.25
CA ILE A 259 7.75 9.50 -16.36
C ILE A 259 7.41 8.07 -15.99
N ASP A 260 6.79 7.86 -14.82
CA ASP A 260 6.54 6.50 -14.33
C ASP A 260 5.25 5.88 -14.84
N GLY A 261 4.38 6.66 -15.49
CA GLY A 261 3.16 6.20 -16.15
C GLY A 261 1.94 6.04 -15.24
N TRP A 262 1.95 6.63 -14.04
CA TRP A 262 0.81 6.58 -13.13
C TRP A 262 -0.35 7.46 -13.60
N ASP A 263 -1.57 7.02 -13.31
CA ASP A 263 -2.78 7.81 -13.54
C ASP A 263 -3.08 8.77 -12.38
N LYS A 264 -4.00 9.72 -12.61
CA LYS A 264 -4.36 10.74 -11.63
C LYS A 264 -4.86 10.17 -10.30
N ASP A 265 -5.54 9.03 -10.30
CA ASP A 265 -6.04 8.42 -9.06
C ASP A 265 -4.91 7.74 -8.26
N ALA A 266 -3.88 7.20 -8.92
CA ALA A 266 -2.66 6.79 -8.23
C ALA A 266 -1.96 8.00 -7.57
N ILE A 267 -1.90 9.16 -8.24
CA ILE A 267 -1.34 10.40 -7.65
C ILE A 267 -2.13 10.83 -6.40
N LYS A 268 -3.46 10.74 -6.41
CA LYS A 268 -4.27 10.96 -5.20
C LYS A 268 -3.91 9.99 -4.08
N GLY A 269 -3.68 8.71 -4.43
CA GLY A 269 -3.17 7.70 -3.50
C GLY A 269 -1.84 8.12 -2.87
N TYR A 270 -0.88 8.53 -3.70
CA TYR A 270 0.43 9.04 -3.28
C TYR A 270 0.33 10.24 -2.32
N VAL A 271 -0.38 11.31 -2.74
CA VAL A 271 -0.51 12.54 -1.94
C VAL A 271 -1.20 12.26 -0.60
N LYS A 272 -2.22 11.39 -0.58
CA LYS A 272 -2.89 10.95 0.64
C LYS A 272 -1.94 10.16 1.55
N GLY A 273 -1.17 9.23 0.98
CA GLY A 273 -0.19 8.43 1.70
C GLY A 273 0.90 9.28 2.35
N VAL A 274 1.44 10.27 1.61
CA VAL A 274 2.39 11.26 2.12
C VAL A 274 1.76 12.08 3.24
N SER A 275 0.60 12.70 3.00
CA SER A 275 -0.06 13.56 3.98
C SER A 275 -0.37 12.84 5.28
N LYS A 276 -0.72 11.55 5.22
CA LYS A 276 -0.95 10.72 6.42
C LYS A 276 0.33 10.53 7.23
N ARG A 277 1.46 10.25 6.56
CA ARG A 277 2.75 9.91 7.20
C ARG A 277 3.60 11.14 7.57
N THR A 278 3.15 12.34 7.18
CA THR A 278 3.80 13.60 7.53
C THR A 278 2.96 14.54 8.41
N ALA A 279 1.76 14.12 8.80
CA ALA A 279 0.82 14.95 9.56
C ALA A 279 1.36 15.47 10.91
N ASP A 280 2.30 14.74 11.51
CA ASP A 280 2.91 15.04 12.81
C ASP A 280 4.20 15.86 12.73
N ALA A 281 4.71 16.13 11.51
CA ALA A 281 5.98 16.82 11.29
C ALA A 281 6.00 18.20 11.95
N LYS A 282 7.16 18.55 12.54
CA LYS A 282 7.33 19.77 13.34
C LYS A 282 8.07 20.89 12.63
N THR A 283 8.81 20.56 11.57
CA THR A 283 9.62 21.52 10.81
C THR A 283 9.47 21.27 9.32
N GLY A 284 9.71 22.31 8.50
CA GLY A 284 9.74 22.16 7.05
C GLY A 284 10.82 21.18 6.57
N SER A 285 11.99 21.15 7.23
CA SER A 285 13.06 20.21 6.90
C SER A 285 12.65 18.76 7.10
N GLU A 286 12.00 18.45 8.24
CA GLU A 286 11.49 17.11 8.52
C GLU A 286 10.38 16.73 7.52
N LEU A 287 9.46 17.65 7.26
CA LEU A 287 8.36 17.47 6.33
C LEU A 287 8.87 17.11 4.91
N ASN A 288 9.85 17.86 4.41
CA ASN A 288 10.48 17.61 3.11
C ASN A 288 11.29 16.30 3.09
N ALA A 289 12.08 16.01 4.13
CA ALA A 289 12.86 14.78 4.19
C ALA A 289 11.97 13.53 4.18
N ARG A 290 10.86 13.54 4.94
CA ARG A 290 9.89 12.45 4.95
C ARG A 290 9.17 12.31 3.59
N ARG A 291 8.79 13.43 2.96
CA ARG A 291 8.23 13.43 1.60
C ARG A 291 9.15 12.72 0.61
N ASP A 292 10.44 13.06 0.63
CA ASP A 292 11.41 12.54 -0.34
C ASP A 292 11.72 11.05 -0.10
N ALA A 293 11.74 10.61 1.17
CA ALA A 293 11.82 9.19 1.51
C ALA A 293 10.60 8.41 0.98
N LEU A 294 9.38 8.94 1.19
CA LEU A 294 8.15 8.34 0.69
C LEU A 294 8.06 8.39 -0.85
N TYR A 295 8.68 9.38 -1.49
CA TYR A 295 8.82 9.41 -2.93
C TYR A 295 9.75 8.28 -3.42
N ALA A 296 10.83 7.97 -2.70
CA ALA A 296 11.70 6.84 -3.06
C ALA A 296 10.95 5.51 -2.98
N GLU A 297 10.02 5.33 -2.02
CA GLU A 297 9.17 4.13 -1.95
C GLU A 297 8.30 3.94 -3.21
N THR A 298 7.95 4.99 -3.95
CA THR A 298 7.22 4.89 -5.23
C THR A 298 8.00 4.13 -6.32
N LYS A 299 9.30 3.92 -6.09
CA LYS A 299 10.20 3.17 -6.96
C LYS A 299 10.40 1.72 -6.52
N GLU A 300 9.81 1.35 -5.40
CA GLU A 300 9.90 0.02 -4.83
C GLU A 300 8.55 -0.68 -4.93
N ILE A 301 8.42 -1.57 -5.90
CA ILE A 301 7.19 -2.30 -6.17
C ILE A 301 6.86 -3.19 -4.97
N GLY A 302 5.67 -2.96 -4.41
CA GLY A 302 5.22 -3.62 -3.18
C GLY A 302 5.53 -2.88 -1.89
N SER A 303 6.19 -1.72 -1.93
CA SER A 303 6.26 -0.82 -0.77
C SER A 303 4.87 -0.31 -0.38
N ASP A 304 4.75 0.24 0.83
CA ASP A 304 3.51 0.85 1.33
C ASP A 304 2.94 1.88 0.35
N ILE A 305 3.75 2.88 -0.03
CA ILE A 305 3.31 3.95 -0.92
C ILE A 305 3.00 3.41 -2.33
N TYR A 306 3.85 2.54 -2.89
CA TYR A 306 3.59 1.93 -4.20
C TYR A 306 2.28 1.14 -4.18
N THR A 307 2.04 0.34 -3.15
CA THR A 307 0.82 -0.47 -3.01
C THR A 307 -0.42 0.41 -2.88
N GLU A 308 -0.36 1.50 -2.11
CA GLU A 308 -1.46 2.49 -2.01
C GLU A 308 -1.77 3.14 -3.37
N MET A 309 -0.73 3.49 -4.15
CA MET A 309 -0.88 4.02 -5.51
C MET A 309 -1.50 2.99 -6.45
N TYR A 310 -0.98 1.76 -6.47
CA TYR A 310 -1.47 0.66 -7.30
C TYR A 310 -2.94 0.34 -7.01
N ALA A 311 -3.33 0.32 -5.73
CA ALA A 311 -4.71 0.11 -5.29
C ALA A 311 -5.63 1.28 -5.69
N SER A 312 -5.14 2.51 -5.64
CA SER A 312 -5.91 3.72 -5.97
C SER A 312 -6.13 3.89 -7.48
N SER A 313 -5.16 3.45 -8.29
CA SER A 313 -5.18 3.58 -9.75
C SER A 313 -6.46 3.04 -10.39
N LYS A 314 -6.93 3.74 -11.42
CA LYS A 314 -8.09 3.40 -12.26
C LYS A 314 -7.71 2.92 -13.66
N LEU A 315 -6.43 2.71 -13.92
CA LEU A 315 -6.00 1.91 -15.06
C LEU A 315 -6.73 0.56 -15.05
N ASP A 316 -7.06 0.05 -16.24
CA ASP A 316 -7.59 -1.30 -16.35
C ASP A 316 -6.53 -2.33 -15.94
N SER A 317 -6.97 -3.57 -15.66
CA SER A 317 -6.09 -4.58 -15.08
C SER A 317 -4.93 -4.98 -16.00
N GLU A 318 -5.09 -4.94 -17.32
CA GLU A 318 -4.00 -5.25 -18.26
C GLU A 318 -2.95 -4.13 -18.24
N ALA A 319 -3.40 -2.88 -18.31
CA ALA A 319 -2.52 -1.71 -18.23
C ALA A 319 -1.77 -1.63 -16.88
N LYS A 320 -2.39 -2.03 -15.77
CA LYS A 320 -1.70 -2.10 -14.47
C LYS A 320 -0.58 -3.12 -14.46
N VAL A 321 -0.84 -4.30 -15.01
CA VAL A 321 0.15 -5.38 -15.07
C VAL A 321 1.31 -5.00 -16.00
N GLU A 322 1.00 -4.42 -17.16
CA GLU A 322 2.01 -3.89 -18.08
C GLU A 322 2.86 -2.80 -17.43
N LEU A 323 2.24 -1.89 -16.67
CA LEU A 323 2.93 -0.82 -15.97
C LEU A 323 4.01 -1.34 -15.00
N VAL A 324 3.67 -2.34 -14.17
CA VAL A 324 4.61 -2.96 -13.23
C VAL A 324 5.80 -3.57 -13.97
N LEU A 325 5.54 -4.33 -15.03
CA LEU A 325 6.59 -4.99 -15.82
C LEU A 325 7.47 -3.97 -16.55
N LYS A 326 6.88 -2.90 -17.09
CA LYS A 326 7.60 -1.79 -17.72
C LYS A 326 8.50 -1.07 -16.72
N GLN A 327 7.99 -0.76 -15.52
CA GLN A 327 8.77 -0.10 -14.46
C GLN A 327 9.96 -0.95 -14.03
N LEU A 328 9.80 -2.28 -13.95
CA LEU A 328 10.89 -3.23 -13.69
C LEU A 328 11.85 -3.45 -14.86
N GLY A 329 11.55 -2.91 -16.04
CA GLY A 329 12.35 -3.14 -17.23
C GLY A 329 12.34 -4.61 -17.64
N ALA A 330 11.16 -5.23 -17.66
CA ALA A 330 11.00 -6.61 -18.06
C ALA A 330 11.41 -6.80 -19.54
N GLU A 331 12.44 -7.62 -19.78
CA GLU A 331 12.93 -7.98 -21.10
C GLU A 331 13.07 -9.49 -21.21
N THR A 332 12.55 -10.11 -22.27
CA THR A 332 12.72 -11.55 -22.51
C THR A 332 13.78 -11.77 -23.58
N ASP A 333 14.75 -12.64 -23.32
CA ASP A 333 15.80 -12.96 -24.29
C ASP A 333 15.42 -14.10 -25.27
N GLY A 334 16.36 -14.44 -26.16
CA GLY A 334 16.16 -15.49 -27.16
C GLY A 334 16.01 -16.91 -26.60
N ASN A 335 16.41 -17.13 -25.35
CA ASN A 335 16.24 -18.39 -24.62
C ASN A 335 14.96 -18.39 -23.77
N GLN A 336 14.07 -17.42 -24.00
CA GLN A 336 12.83 -17.24 -23.24
C GLN A 336 13.06 -17.00 -21.75
N PHE A 337 14.22 -16.45 -21.36
CA PHE A 337 14.46 -16.03 -19.98
C PHE A 337 14.13 -14.56 -19.82
N MET A 338 13.35 -14.23 -18.77
CA MET A 338 13.00 -12.84 -18.47
C MET A 338 14.03 -12.20 -17.53
N HIS A 339 14.46 -11.00 -17.88
CA HIS A 339 15.37 -10.15 -17.11
C HIS A 339 14.60 -8.93 -16.59
N LEU A 340 14.92 -8.49 -15.37
CA LEU A 340 14.44 -7.21 -14.83
C LEU A 340 15.61 -6.22 -14.87
N THR A 341 15.62 -5.31 -15.84
CA THR A 341 16.79 -4.46 -16.17
C THR A 341 16.68 -3.03 -15.68
N SER A 342 15.59 -2.68 -14.98
CA SER A 342 15.36 -1.32 -14.52
C SER A 342 16.45 -0.83 -13.58
N LYS A 343 16.86 0.44 -13.81
CA LYS A 343 17.76 1.18 -12.92
C LYS A 343 17.01 2.08 -11.97
N THR A 344 15.71 2.27 -12.19
CA THR A 344 14.88 3.22 -11.46
C THR A 344 13.93 2.53 -10.50
N HIS A 345 13.47 1.31 -10.81
CA HIS A 345 12.57 0.56 -9.95
C HIS A 345 13.12 -0.82 -9.61
N LYS A 346 12.76 -1.32 -8.44
CA LYS A 346 13.01 -2.68 -7.97
C LYS A 346 11.78 -3.21 -7.22
N ILE A 347 11.72 -4.51 -6.97
CA ILE A 347 10.79 -5.05 -5.97
C ILE A 347 11.28 -4.59 -4.59
N SER A 348 10.38 -4.09 -3.74
CA SER A 348 10.75 -3.63 -2.39
C SER A 348 11.33 -4.79 -1.60
N GLU A 349 12.45 -4.57 -0.89
CA GLU A 349 13.03 -5.60 -0.02
C GLU A 349 12.11 -5.94 1.16
N ASN A 350 11.17 -5.05 1.48
CA ASN A 350 10.23 -5.19 2.58
C ASN A 350 8.87 -5.79 2.18
N LEU A 351 8.66 -6.22 0.93
CA LEU A 351 7.40 -6.82 0.51
C LEU A 351 7.28 -8.25 1.10
N PRO A 352 6.40 -8.50 2.08
CA PRO A 352 6.30 -9.83 2.65
C PRO A 352 5.61 -10.79 1.67
N PRO A 353 5.82 -12.12 1.80
CA PRO A 353 5.16 -13.12 0.96
C PRO A 353 3.63 -12.96 0.90
N HIS A 354 3.00 -12.59 2.02
CA HIS A 354 1.56 -12.38 2.13
C HIS A 354 1.07 -10.97 1.79
N GLY A 355 1.96 -10.09 1.29
CA GLY A 355 1.71 -8.65 1.16
C GLY A 355 0.56 -8.29 0.21
N ASP A 356 -0.10 -7.15 0.51
CA ASP A 356 -1.27 -6.67 -0.24
C ASP A 356 -0.99 -6.45 -1.73
N PHE A 357 0.23 -6.03 -2.09
CA PHE A 357 0.63 -5.87 -3.48
C PHE A 357 0.51 -7.18 -4.27
N ASN A 358 1.04 -8.29 -3.74
CA ASN A 358 0.98 -9.60 -4.40
C ASN A 358 -0.46 -10.01 -4.68
N MET A 359 -1.35 -9.78 -3.72
CA MET A 359 -2.79 -10.04 -3.86
C MET A 359 -3.45 -9.13 -4.91
N TYR A 360 -3.16 -7.82 -4.92
CA TYR A 360 -3.73 -6.89 -5.91
C TYR A 360 -3.22 -7.18 -7.31
N PHE A 361 -1.93 -7.46 -7.46
CA PHE A 361 -1.32 -7.80 -8.72
C PHE A 361 -1.91 -9.11 -9.27
N ARG A 362 -1.99 -10.15 -8.43
CA ARG A 362 -2.68 -11.41 -8.74
C ARG A 362 -4.10 -11.21 -9.24
N ARG A 363 -4.91 -10.41 -8.53
CA ARG A 363 -6.29 -10.11 -8.95
C ARG A 363 -6.29 -9.51 -10.36
N ASP A 364 -5.42 -8.56 -10.64
CA ASP A 364 -5.39 -7.87 -11.93
C ASP A 364 -4.89 -8.79 -13.05
N VAL A 365 -3.93 -9.68 -12.78
CA VAL A 365 -3.55 -10.76 -13.71
C VAL A 365 -4.76 -11.66 -14.04
N VAL A 366 -5.53 -12.09 -13.04
CA VAL A 366 -6.73 -12.90 -13.27
C VAL A 366 -7.80 -12.14 -14.06
N LYS A 367 -7.99 -10.85 -13.81
CA LYS A 367 -8.94 -10.02 -14.56
C LYS A 367 -8.53 -9.83 -16.02
N ALA A 368 -7.25 -9.58 -16.26
CA ALA A 368 -6.71 -9.32 -17.60
C ALA A 368 -6.59 -10.60 -18.45
N PHE A 369 -6.24 -11.72 -17.81
CA PHE A 369 -5.78 -12.90 -18.53
C PHE A 369 -6.47 -14.20 -18.13
N GLY A 370 -7.28 -14.23 -17.07
CA GLY A 370 -7.79 -15.48 -16.46
C GLY A 370 -8.71 -16.34 -17.33
N ASP A 371 -9.19 -15.84 -18.47
CA ASP A 371 -10.01 -16.56 -19.45
C ASP A 371 -9.19 -17.29 -20.52
N LYS A 372 -7.86 -17.11 -20.55
CA LYS A 372 -6.97 -17.66 -21.57
C LYS A 372 -5.66 -18.14 -20.93
N HIS A 373 -4.99 -19.09 -21.58
CA HIS A 373 -3.66 -19.51 -21.14
C HIS A 373 -2.66 -18.35 -21.24
N LEU A 374 -1.68 -18.31 -20.33
CA LEU A 374 -0.57 -17.35 -20.43
C LEU A 374 0.43 -17.73 -21.55
N ASN A 375 0.37 -18.94 -22.09
CA ASN A 375 1.17 -19.32 -23.25
C ASN A 375 0.48 -19.00 -24.56
N TYR A 376 0.64 -17.76 -24.97
CA TYR A 376 0.48 -17.41 -26.35
C TYR A 376 1.83 -16.91 -26.84
N LYS A 377 2.57 -17.73 -27.60
CA LYS A 377 3.92 -17.42 -28.11
C LYS A 377 4.01 -16.08 -28.87
N LYS A 378 2.88 -15.53 -29.32
CA LYS A 378 2.78 -14.24 -30.02
C LYS A 378 2.37 -13.06 -29.12
N ASP A 379 2.09 -13.29 -27.84
CA ASP A 379 1.75 -12.28 -26.84
C ASP A 379 2.90 -12.19 -25.83
N LEU A 380 3.71 -11.14 -25.95
CA LEU A 380 4.88 -10.92 -25.11
C LEU A 380 4.49 -10.60 -23.67
N LEU A 381 3.41 -9.83 -23.46
CA LEU A 381 2.97 -9.43 -22.14
C LEU A 381 2.56 -10.65 -21.32
N ARG A 382 1.78 -11.58 -21.89
CA ARG A 382 1.43 -12.83 -21.19
C ARG A 382 2.64 -13.69 -20.84
N GLN A 383 3.63 -13.76 -21.73
CA GLN A 383 4.89 -14.47 -21.45
C GLN A 383 5.63 -13.82 -20.27
N GLN A 384 5.76 -12.50 -20.27
CA GLN A 384 6.40 -11.77 -19.17
C GLN A 384 5.63 -11.95 -17.85
N VAL A 385 4.30 -11.90 -17.87
CA VAL A 385 3.45 -12.15 -16.70
C VAL A 385 3.67 -13.56 -16.15
N HIS A 386 3.79 -14.56 -17.04
CA HIS A 386 4.10 -15.92 -16.64
C HIS A 386 5.49 -16.00 -15.96
N PHE A 387 6.54 -15.46 -16.59
CA PHE A 387 7.89 -15.49 -16.03
C PHE A 387 8.04 -14.66 -14.75
N PHE A 388 7.23 -13.61 -14.59
CA PHE A 388 7.26 -12.77 -13.38
C PHE A 388 6.89 -13.53 -12.11
N ARG A 389 6.13 -14.63 -12.22
CA ARG A 389 5.82 -15.54 -11.10
C ARG A 389 7.09 -16.07 -10.42
N TYR A 390 8.13 -16.37 -11.20
CA TYR A 390 9.40 -16.85 -10.67
C TYR A 390 10.12 -15.77 -9.86
N TYR A 391 10.02 -14.51 -10.26
CA TYR A 391 10.62 -13.38 -9.53
C TYR A 391 9.86 -13.03 -8.24
N LEU A 392 8.53 -13.22 -8.22
CA LEU A 392 7.74 -13.05 -6.99
C LEU A 392 8.12 -14.08 -5.93
N ASP A 393 8.29 -15.36 -6.32
CA ASP A 393 8.76 -16.39 -5.39
C ASP A 393 10.23 -16.22 -5.01
N ARG A 394 11.10 -15.82 -5.96
CA ARG A 394 12.47 -15.39 -5.64
C ARG A 394 12.44 -14.39 -4.50
N HIS A 395 11.65 -13.34 -4.67
CA HIS A 395 11.58 -12.27 -3.69
C HIS A 395 11.09 -12.80 -2.33
N ALA A 396 10.06 -13.64 -2.30
CA ALA A 396 9.57 -14.23 -1.07
C ALA A 396 10.61 -15.10 -0.35
N ILE A 397 11.37 -15.93 -1.09
CA ILE A 397 12.50 -16.72 -0.56
C ILE A 397 13.54 -15.81 0.10
N TYR A 398 13.97 -14.76 -0.62
CA TYR A 398 14.97 -13.84 -0.10
C TYR A 398 14.44 -13.00 1.07
N TYR A 399 13.15 -12.67 1.08
CA TYR A 399 12.52 -11.99 2.21
C TYR A 399 12.67 -12.84 3.49
N ILE A 400 12.32 -14.14 3.43
CA ILE A 400 12.46 -15.06 4.57
C ILE A 400 13.93 -15.19 4.98
N ARG A 401 14.83 -15.42 4.01
CA ARG A 401 16.28 -15.59 4.27
C ARG A 401 16.91 -14.39 4.98
N ASN A 402 16.48 -13.17 4.65
CA ASN A 402 17.11 -11.93 5.09
C ASN A 402 16.45 -11.26 6.31
N HIS A 403 15.17 -11.54 6.59
CA HIS A 403 14.43 -10.88 7.68
C HIS A 403 14.22 -11.75 8.91
N TYR A 404 14.44 -13.06 8.80
CA TYR A 404 14.19 -14.01 9.89
C TYR A 404 15.45 -14.79 10.25
N GLU A 405 15.61 -15.02 11.55
CA GLU A 405 16.67 -15.85 12.13
C GLU A 405 16.18 -17.30 12.27
N GLY A 406 17.08 -18.26 12.07
CA GLY A 406 16.79 -19.69 12.14
C GLY A 406 18.01 -20.51 11.73
N ALA A 407 18.09 -21.79 12.14
CA ALA A 407 19.23 -22.65 11.80
C ALA A 407 19.26 -23.03 10.32
N ASN A 408 18.11 -23.00 9.65
CA ASN A 408 17.91 -23.22 8.21
C ASN A 408 16.72 -22.38 7.72
N ASP A 409 16.50 -22.37 6.40
CA ASP A 409 15.42 -21.60 5.77
C ASP A 409 14.00 -21.98 6.25
N TYR A 410 13.72 -23.25 6.57
CA TYR A 410 12.41 -23.67 7.07
C TYR A 410 12.12 -23.16 8.48
N GLU A 411 13.11 -23.15 9.38
CA GLU A 411 12.96 -22.53 10.70
C GLU A 411 12.70 -21.02 10.59
N LYS A 412 13.37 -20.34 9.64
CA LYS A 412 13.08 -18.94 9.33
C LYS A 412 11.65 -18.74 8.82
N LEU A 413 11.17 -19.64 7.96
CA LEU A 413 9.79 -19.62 7.48
C LEU A 413 8.80 -19.81 8.65
N LEU A 414 9.04 -20.76 9.55
CA LEU A 414 8.22 -20.97 10.75
C LEU A 414 8.21 -19.74 11.66
N ALA A 415 9.36 -19.08 11.85
CA ALA A 415 9.46 -17.84 12.60
C ALA A 415 8.60 -16.72 11.98
N TYR A 416 8.65 -16.58 10.66
CA TYR A 416 7.79 -15.66 9.91
C TYR A 416 6.30 -15.97 10.10
N GLY A 417 5.90 -17.24 10.00
CA GLY A 417 4.50 -17.65 10.22
C GLY A 417 4.01 -17.31 11.62
N LYS A 418 4.85 -17.56 12.63
CA LYS A 418 4.55 -17.25 14.03
C LYS A 418 4.43 -15.75 14.29
N GLU A 419 5.36 -14.94 13.79
CA GLU A 419 5.35 -13.49 14.00
C GLU A 419 4.13 -12.82 13.36
N ASN A 420 3.76 -13.28 12.16
CA ASN A 420 2.67 -12.70 11.39
C ASN A 420 1.31 -13.38 11.61
N ASN A 421 1.25 -14.40 12.48
CA ASN A 421 0.06 -15.22 12.72
C ASN A 421 -0.52 -15.80 11.41
N ILE A 422 0.34 -16.45 10.63
CA ILE A 422 0.03 -17.07 9.34
C ILE A 422 0.20 -18.58 9.44
N GLU A 423 -0.85 -19.31 9.10
CA GLU A 423 -0.81 -20.76 8.90
C GLU A 423 -0.32 -21.10 7.49
N PHE A 424 0.28 -22.29 7.34
CA PHE A 424 0.88 -22.75 6.08
C PHE A 424 0.11 -23.95 5.52
N ASP A 425 -0.05 -23.98 4.20
CA ASP A 425 -0.62 -25.14 3.50
C ASP A 425 0.49 -26.12 3.11
N TYR A 426 0.34 -27.36 3.56
CA TYR A 426 1.22 -28.49 3.23
C TYR A 426 0.48 -29.56 2.38
N THR A 427 -0.75 -29.26 1.94
CA THR A 427 -1.68 -30.26 1.38
C THR A 427 -1.63 -30.36 -0.13
N THR A 428 -0.85 -29.50 -0.79
CA THR A 428 -0.60 -29.59 -2.23
C THR A 428 0.59 -30.48 -2.53
N GLY A 429 0.42 -31.39 -3.50
CA GLY A 429 1.43 -32.40 -3.83
C GLY A 429 2.78 -31.78 -4.21
N ALA A 430 3.86 -32.41 -3.73
CA ALA A 430 5.23 -31.98 -4.01
C ALA A 430 5.91 -32.80 -5.12
N ASN A 431 5.20 -33.68 -5.82
CA ASN A 431 5.74 -34.59 -6.84
C ASN A 431 6.54 -33.88 -7.94
N PHE A 432 6.04 -32.74 -8.44
CA PHE A 432 6.73 -31.93 -9.46
C PHE A 432 8.01 -31.23 -8.98
N HIS A 433 8.26 -31.23 -7.67
CA HIS A 433 9.42 -30.65 -7.01
C HIS A 433 10.36 -31.72 -6.43
N ASN A 434 10.16 -32.98 -6.81
CA ASN A 434 10.96 -34.13 -6.39
C ASN A 434 11.51 -34.87 -7.62
N ARG A 435 12.08 -34.10 -8.56
CA ARG A 435 12.52 -34.67 -9.84
C ARG A 435 13.83 -35.44 -9.71
N PHE A 436 13.94 -36.51 -10.47
CA PHE A 436 15.06 -37.45 -10.44
C PHE A 436 15.50 -37.83 -11.86
N LYS A 437 16.71 -38.35 -12.01
CA LYS A 437 17.17 -38.88 -13.29
C LYS A 437 16.56 -40.24 -13.53
N GLU A 438 16.05 -40.48 -14.73
CA GLU A 438 15.44 -41.76 -15.10
C GLU A 438 16.36 -42.95 -14.81
N SER A 439 17.67 -42.82 -15.06
CA SER A 439 18.66 -43.86 -14.79
C SER A 439 18.82 -44.23 -13.31
N GLU A 440 18.41 -43.35 -12.39
CA GLU A 440 18.49 -43.55 -10.94
C GLU A 440 17.17 -44.10 -10.37
N GLY A 441 16.06 -43.90 -11.07
CA GLY A 441 14.71 -44.26 -10.61
C GLY A 441 14.22 -43.43 -9.41
N PHE A 442 12.91 -43.40 -9.19
CA PHE A 442 12.36 -42.75 -8.01
C PHE A 442 12.67 -43.57 -6.75
N GLN A 443 13.20 -42.90 -5.72
CA GLN A 443 13.60 -43.54 -4.46
C GLN A 443 12.66 -43.14 -3.32
N ARG A 444 12.53 -41.83 -3.08
CA ARG A 444 11.64 -41.20 -2.11
C ARG A 444 11.52 -39.70 -2.41
N PRO A 445 10.56 -39.00 -1.80
CA PRO A 445 10.58 -37.55 -1.73
C PRO A 445 11.78 -37.07 -0.91
N TYR A 446 12.45 -36.06 -1.44
CA TYR A 446 13.50 -35.28 -0.78
C TYR A 446 13.02 -33.89 -0.39
N ASN A 447 11.95 -33.40 -1.00
CA ASN A 447 11.42 -32.07 -0.79
C ASN A 447 9.95 -32.13 -0.37
N MET A 448 9.54 -31.20 0.49
CA MET A 448 8.13 -30.87 0.75
C MET A 448 7.79 -29.51 0.14
N LYS A 449 6.50 -29.29 -0.10
CA LYS A 449 5.96 -28.02 -0.58
C LYS A 449 5.18 -27.32 0.52
N VAL A 450 5.47 -26.05 0.73
CA VAL A 450 4.80 -25.20 1.73
C VAL A 450 4.26 -23.97 1.01
N GLN A 451 2.94 -23.76 1.06
CA GLN A 451 2.33 -22.57 0.46
C GLN A 451 1.83 -21.60 1.52
N VAL A 452 1.96 -20.30 1.22
CA VAL A 452 1.72 -19.24 2.18
C VAL A 452 0.84 -18.14 1.59
N PRO A 453 -0.15 -17.64 2.36
CA PRO A 453 -0.81 -18.25 3.53
C PRO A 453 -1.63 -19.50 3.19
N GLN A 454 -2.01 -20.29 4.20
CA GLN A 454 -2.88 -21.46 4.01
C GLN A 454 -4.26 -21.11 3.46
N GLY A 455 -4.90 -20.11 4.07
CA GLY A 455 -6.27 -19.71 3.75
C GLY A 455 -6.39 -18.21 3.48
N ASN A 456 -7.55 -17.80 2.94
CA ASN A 456 -7.75 -16.42 2.55
C ASN A 456 -8.18 -15.57 3.74
N SER A 457 -7.39 -14.55 4.08
CA SER A 457 -7.74 -13.55 5.10
C SER A 457 -8.20 -12.21 4.49
N ALA A 458 -8.10 -12.06 3.18
CA ALA A 458 -8.43 -10.81 2.50
C ALA A 458 -9.94 -10.54 2.43
N LYS A 459 -10.31 -9.28 2.62
CA LYS A 459 -11.70 -8.82 2.49
C LYS A 459 -11.96 -8.28 1.10
N GLY A 460 -12.70 -9.02 0.29
CA GLY A 460 -13.14 -8.58 -1.05
C GLY A 460 -13.57 -9.76 -1.90
N LYS A 461 -14.53 -9.56 -2.80
CA LYS A 461 -15.09 -10.67 -3.62
C LYS A 461 -14.11 -11.24 -4.65
N ASP A 462 -13.12 -10.45 -5.04
CA ASP A 462 -12.10 -10.73 -6.05
C ASP A 462 -10.68 -10.76 -5.45
N LEU A 463 -10.57 -10.60 -4.13
CA LEU A 463 -9.31 -10.64 -3.40
C LEU A 463 -9.12 -12.01 -2.77
N ASN A 464 -7.94 -12.59 -2.98
CA ASN A 464 -7.55 -13.85 -2.40
C ASN A 464 -6.03 -13.86 -2.17
N ASN A 465 -5.61 -14.02 -0.93
CA ASN A 465 -4.19 -14.17 -0.60
C ASN A 465 -3.79 -15.63 -0.33
N ALA A 466 -4.70 -16.60 -0.30
CA ALA A 466 -4.38 -17.99 -0.06
C ALA A 466 -3.45 -18.56 -1.13
N ARG A 467 -2.46 -19.34 -0.68
CA ARG A 467 -1.57 -20.20 -1.47
C ARG A 467 -0.91 -19.48 -2.64
N MET A 468 -0.52 -18.21 -2.41
CA MET A 468 0.11 -17.35 -3.42
C MET A 468 1.58 -17.70 -3.64
N VAL A 469 2.32 -17.86 -2.57
CA VAL A 469 3.76 -18.11 -2.62
C VAL A 469 4.02 -19.57 -2.28
N GLU A 470 4.98 -20.17 -2.97
CA GLU A 470 5.40 -21.55 -2.74
C GLU A 470 6.86 -21.59 -2.27
N PHE A 471 7.12 -22.42 -1.25
CA PHE A 471 8.47 -22.74 -0.78
C PHE A 471 8.68 -24.24 -0.92
N ILE A 472 9.77 -24.63 -1.57
CA ILE A 472 10.19 -26.02 -1.68
C ILE A 472 11.28 -26.24 -0.66
N VAL A 473 11.03 -27.10 0.33
CA VAL A 473 11.92 -27.31 1.47
C VAL A 473 12.52 -28.69 1.39
N ASN A 474 13.85 -28.79 1.39
CA ASN A 474 14.54 -30.06 1.50
C ASN A 474 14.28 -30.69 2.87
N LEU A 475 13.73 -31.90 2.87
CA LEU A 475 13.34 -32.62 4.08
C LEU A 475 14.52 -32.94 4.98
N ASP A 476 15.74 -33.10 4.46
CA ASP A 476 16.90 -33.51 5.25
C ASP A 476 17.67 -32.32 5.84
N THR A 477 17.74 -31.20 5.13
CA THR A 477 18.51 -30.01 5.55
C THR A 477 17.63 -28.92 6.15
N GLY A 478 16.36 -28.85 5.75
CA GLY A 478 15.45 -27.73 6.04
C GLY A 478 15.76 -26.48 5.21
N GLU A 479 16.68 -26.55 4.25
CA GLU A 479 16.98 -25.45 3.33
C GLU A 479 15.96 -25.40 2.18
N PHE A 480 15.75 -24.23 1.59
CA PHE A 480 14.96 -24.15 0.37
C PHE A 480 15.71 -24.79 -0.82
N ASP A 481 15.03 -25.63 -1.60
CA ASP A 481 15.50 -26.13 -2.91
C ASP A 481 14.94 -25.20 -3.99
N SER A 482 15.71 -24.19 -4.38
CA SER A 482 15.27 -23.08 -5.24
C SER A 482 16.03 -23.00 -6.55
N GLN A 483 15.32 -22.75 -7.64
CA GLN A 483 15.96 -22.46 -8.95
C GLN A 483 16.89 -21.23 -8.89
N TRP A 484 16.68 -20.32 -7.94
CA TRP A 484 17.45 -19.09 -7.82
C TRP A 484 18.82 -19.30 -7.19
N ASP A 485 19.00 -20.39 -6.43
CA ASP A 485 20.32 -20.80 -5.95
C ASP A 485 21.24 -21.21 -7.12
N ALA A 486 20.67 -21.64 -8.25
CA ALA A 486 21.38 -21.80 -9.51
C ALA A 486 21.56 -20.46 -10.24
N TYR A 487 20.46 -19.76 -10.57
CA TYR A 487 20.53 -18.56 -11.41
C TYR A 487 21.42 -17.45 -10.82
N ASP A 488 21.40 -17.22 -9.50
CA ASP A 488 22.19 -16.15 -8.88
C ASP A 488 23.71 -16.38 -8.99
N LYS A 489 24.17 -17.63 -9.17
CA LYS A 489 25.58 -17.96 -9.48
C LYS A 489 26.00 -17.49 -10.88
N HIS A 490 25.05 -17.33 -11.80
CA HIS A 490 25.25 -16.96 -13.20
C HIS A 490 24.74 -15.55 -13.54
N LYS A 491 24.66 -14.67 -12.53
CA LYS A 491 24.30 -13.27 -12.72
C LYS A 491 25.43 -12.48 -13.39
N LEU A 492 25.10 -11.79 -14.46
CA LEU A 492 26.02 -10.99 -15.27
C LEU A 492 26.17 -9.58 -14.68
N ALA A 493 27.30 -8.92 -14.99
CA ALA A 493 27.62 -7.58 -14.47
C ALA A 493 26.62 -6.48 -14.89
N ASN A 494 25.85 -6.69 -15.95
CA ASN A 494 24.80 -5.79 -16.40
C ASN A 494 23.44 -6.04 -15.72
N GLY A 495 23.39 -6.93 -14.73
CA GLY A 495 22.18 -7.28 -13.97
C GLY A 495 21.33 -8.40 -14.59
N ARG A 496 21.65 -8.85 -15.80
CA ARG A 496 20.98 -9.98 -16.48
C ARG A 496 21.50 -11.32 -15.96
N TYR A 497 20.86 -12.41 -16.35
CA TYR A 497 21.33 -13.79 -16.08
C TYR A 497 21.85 -14.45 -17.35
N ASP A 498 22.86 -15.31 -17.25
CA ASP A 498 23.26 -16.16 -18.38
C ASP A 498 22.19 -17.24 -18.60
N SER A 499 21.44 -17.16 -19.69
CA SER A 499 20.32 -18.06 -19.98
C SER A 499 20.70 -19.25 -20.86
N ASP A 500 21.99 -19.46 -21.14
CA ASP A 500 22.49 -20.63 -21.87
C ASP A 500 22.46 -21.89 -20.98
N PRO A 501 21.66 -22.91 -21.30
CA PRO A 501 21.59 -24.16 -20.52
C PRO A 501 22.95 -24.85 -20.36
N GLY A 502 23.86 -24.67 -21.33
CA GLY A 502 25.20 -25.29 -21.30
C GLY A 502 26.14 -24.71 -20.24
N LYS A 503 25.74 -23.66 -19.52
CA LYS A 503 26.50 -23.05 -18.42
C LYS A 503 26.19 -23.65 -17.06
N TYR A 504 25.08 -24.37 -16.96
CA TYR A 504 24.59 -24.93 -15.71
C TYR A 504 25.09 -26.36 -15.56
N SER A 505 25.62 -26.67 -14.39
CA SER A 505 25.95 -28.03 -13.98
C SER A 505 24.68 -28.88 -13.82
N ASN A 506 24.85 -30.20 -13.77
CA ASN A 506 23.72 -31.12 -13.55
C ASN A 506 23.00 -30.86 -12.21
N GLU A 507 23.72 -30.41 -11.18
CA GLU A 507 23.13 -30.09 -9.88
C GLU A 507 22.30 -28.80 -9.96
N GLU A 508 22.81 -27.76 -10.62
CA GLU A 508 22.07 -26.53 -10.86
C GLU A 508 20.84 -26.76 -11.77
N LEU A 509 20.96 -27.64 -12.77
CA LEU A 509 19.81 -28.04 -13.58
C LEU A 509 18.77 -28.83 -12.76
N ARG A 510 19.18 -29.59 -11.73
CA ARG A 510 18.23 -30.23 -10.80
C ARG A 510 17.46 -29.18 -9.98
N GLU A 511 18.17 -28.19 -9.42
CA GLU A 511 17.56 -27.05 -8.69
C GLU A 511 16.56 -26.33 -9.61
N ILE A 512 16.95 -26.05 -10.87
CA ILE A 512 16.07 -25.45 -11.87
C ILE A 512 14.89 -26.39 -12.21
N ALA A 513 15.06 -27.70 -12.25
CA ALA A 513 13.96 -28.62 -12.54
C ALA A 513 12.87 -28.56 -11.45
N ASN A 514 13.27 -28.43 -10.18
CA ASN A 514 12.40 -28.41 -9.01
C ASN A 514 11.75 -27.05 -8.73
N THR A 515 11.87 -26.09 -9.65
CA THR A 515 11.36 -24.72 -9.57
C THR A 515 10.05 -24.55 -8.78
N GLU A 516 10.08 -23.60 -7.85
CA GLU A 516 8.98 -22.88 -7.22
C GLU A 516 8.38 -21.76 -8.10
N SER A 517 7.07 -21.53 -7.99
CA SER A 517 6.44 -20.42 -8.73
C SER A 517 5.20 -19.86 -8.06
N PHE A 518 5.12 -18.53 -7.98
CA PHE A 518 3.99 -17.81 -7.42
C PHE A 518 2.69 -18.16 -8.14
N ASN A 519 1.58 -18.34 -7.45
CA ASN A 519 0.30 -18.71 -8.04
C ASN A 519 -0.63 -17.51 -8.26
N TYR A 520 -1.03 -17.29 -9.52
CA TYR A 520 -2.09 -16.33 -9.80
C TYR A 520 -3.47 -16.94 -9.56
N GLY A 521 -3.67 -18.22 -9.88
CA GLY A 521 -4.83 -19.02 -9.49
C GLY A 521 -4.52 -19.86 -8.25
N PRO A 522 -5.35 -19.82 -7.19
CA PRO A 522 -5.10 -20.63 -6.00
C PRO A 522 -5.21 -22.09 -6.42
N SER A 523 -4.20 -22.89 -6.06
CA SER A 523 -4.29 -24.33 -6.09
C SER A 523 -5.53 -24.78 -5.32
N THR A 524 -6.12 -25.93 -5.67
CA THR A 524 -7.31 -26.44 -4.97
C THR A 524 -6.96 -26.82 -3.54
N GLY A 525 -5.83 -27.52 -3.35
CA GLY A 525 -5.43 -28.11 -2.06
C GLY A 525 -6.59 -28.80 -1.35
N GLN A 526 -6.57 -28.82 -0.01
CA GLN A 526 -7.69 -29.35 0.78
C GLN A 526 -8.57 -28.26 1.44
N ASN A 527 -8.25 -26.97 1.23
CA ASN A 527 -9.03 -25.85 1.76
C ASN A 527 -10.05 -25.30 0.74
N SER A 528 -11.16 -24.74 1.23
CA SER A 528 -12.28 -24.21 0.44
C SER A 528 -12.08 -22.77 -0.09
N ASP A 529 -10.83 -22.30 -0.17
CA ASP A 529 -10.50 -20.90 -0.50
C ASP A 529 -10.53 -20.58 -2.01
N VAL A 530 -10.78 -21.56 -2.88
CA VAL A 530 -10.97 -21.30 -4.32
C VAL A 530 -12.36 -20.70 -4.53
N THR A 531 -12.43 -19.37 -4.52
CA THR A 531 -13.69 -18.67 -4.80
C THR A 531 -14.08 -18.84 -6.28
N LYS A 532 -15.37 -18.63 -6.59
CA LYS A 532 -15.89 -18.68 -7.97
C LYS A 532 -15.12 -17.79 -8.96
N PHE A 533 -14.53 -16.69 -8.49
CA PHE A 533 -13.71 -15.81 -9.33
C PHE A 533 -12.40 -16.48 -9.78
N TYR A 534 -11.86 -17.37 -8.95
CA TYR A 534 -10.59 -18.06 -9.14
C TYR A 534 -10.71 -19.52 -9.61
N GLU A 535 -11.94 -20.04 -9.76
CA GLU A 535 -12.20 -21.39 -10.24
C GLU A 535 -11.56 -21.64 -11.62
N GLY A 536 -10.81 -22.74 -11.74
CA GLY A 536 -10.08 -23.13 -12.95
C GLY A 536 -8.88 -22.25 -13.32
N LYS A 537 -8.60 -21.17 -12.58
CA LYS A 537 -7.52 -20.23 -12.93
C LYS A 537 -6.13 -20.79 -12.71
N HIS A 538 -5.96 -21.70 -11.75
CA HIS A 538 -4.67 -22.36 -11.50
C HIS A 538 -4.20 -23.14 -12.74
N GLY A 539 -5.03 -24.04 -13.26
CA GLY A 539 -4.72 -24.76 -14.49
C GLY A 539 -4.47 -23.82 -15.68
N MET A 540 -5.30 -22.77 -15.84
CA MET A 540 -5.23 -21.87 -16.99
C MET A 540 -3.97 -20.98 -16.99
N LEU A 541 -3.64 -20.37 -15.85
CA LEU A 541 -2.60 -19.35 -15.73
C LEU A 541 -1.26 -19.93 -15.28
N ASP A 542 -1.30 -20.96 -14.43
CA ASP A 542 -0.12 -21.38 -13.67
C ASP A 542 0.52 -22.66 -14.20
N VAL A 543 -0.28 -23.60 -14.71
CA VAL A 543 0.16 -24.98 -15.02
C VAL A 543 0.15 -25.29 -16.51
N SER A 544 -0.98 -25.11 -17.19
CA SER A 544 -1.18 -25.72 -18.51
C SER A 544 -0.47 -24.97 -19.62
N GLY A 545 0.37 -25.74 -20.31
CA GLY A 545 1.02 -25.39 -21.56
C GLY A 545 1.74 -24.07 -21.45
N THR A 546 2.62 -23.83 -20.49
CA THR A 546 3.34 -22.57 -20.24
C THR A 546 4.65 -22.49 -21.06
N PRO A 547 5.09 -21.28 -21.48
CA PRO A 547 6.43 -21.14 -22.07
C PRO A 547 7.47 -21.37 -20.97
N GLU A 548 8.48 -22.19 -21.24
CA GLU A 548 9.57 -22.45 -20.29
C GLU A 548 10.87 -21.81 -20.81
N PRO A 549 11.71 -21.24 -19.94
CA PRO A 549 13.05 -20.83 -20.34
C PRO A 549 13.85 -22.06 -20.82
N ALA A 550 14.76 -21.87 -21.76
CA ALA A 550 15.56 -22.96 -22.32
C ALA A 550 16.30 -23.78 -21.24
N THR A 551 16.76 -23.12 -20.18
CA THR A 551 17.39 -23.73 -19.00
C THR A 551 16.46 -24.73 -18.32
N ARG A 552 15.20 -24.33 -18.09
CA ARG A 552 14.17 -25.19 -17.49
C ARG A 552 13.73 -26.32 -18.43
N SER A 553 13.54 -26.02 -19.71
CA SER A 553 13.24 -27.04 -20.70
C SER A 553 14.33 -28.11 -20.78
N GLU A 554 15.60 -27.72 -20.67
CA GLU A 554 16.72 -28.66 -20.63
C GLU A 554 16.75 -29.44 -19.31
N ALA A 555 16.57 -28.77 -18.18
CA ALA A 555 16.47 -29.41 -16.86
C ALA A 555 15.39 -30.51 -16.84
N LYS A 556 14.19 -30.25 -17.35
CA LYS A 556 13.09 -31.22 -17.35
C LYS A 556 13.28 -32.40 -18.31
N LYS A 557 14.18 -32.31 -19.30
CA LYS A 557 14.57 -33.48 -20.12
C LYS A 557 15.47 -34.43 -19.36
N GLN A 558 16.19 -33.94 -18.36
CA GLN A 558 17.15 -34.72 -17.58
C GLN A 558 16.56 -35.21 -16.26
N PHE A 559 15.61 -34.45 -15.70
CA PHE A 559 14.99 -34.70 -14.40
C PHE A 559 13.47 -34.82 -14.53
N HIS A 560 12.97 -36.02 -14.32
CA HIS A 560 11.56 -36.39 -14.44
C HIS A 560 10.89 -36.39 -13.06
N SER A 561 9.61 -36.03 -13.01
CA SER A 561 8.78 -36.19 -11.81
C SER A 561 8.20 -37.59 -11.77
N GLU A 562 7.89 -38.07 -10.56
CA GLU A 562 7.15 -39.32 -10.34
C GLU A 562 5.65 -39.00 -10.26
N ASP A 563 4.81 -39.92 -10.73
CA ASP A 563 3.36 -39.79 -10.62
C ASP A 563 2.88 -40.15 -9.21
N ASP A 564 1.74 -39.61 -8.81
CA ASP A 564 1.17 -39.86 -7.48
C ASP A 564 0.85 -41.35 -7.29
N LEU A 565 0.96 -41.82 -6.05
CA LEU A 565 0.82 -43.23 -5.71
C LEU A 565 -0.52 -43.80 -6.19
N GLY A 566 -0.45 -44.76 -7.11
CA GLY A 566 -1.62 -45.45 -7.66
C GLY A 566 -2.13 -44.87 -8.98
N ASP A 567 -1.69 -43.67 -9.38
CA ASP A 567 -1.99 -43.13 -10.71
C ASP A 567 -1.32 -43.98 -11.80
N VAL A 568 -2.02 -44.20 -12.91
CA VAL A 568 -1.51 -44.99 -14.03
C VAL A 568 -1.29 -44.07 -15.21
N ASP A 569 -0.03 -43.93 -15.63
CA ASP A 569 0.31 -43.22 -16.85
C ASP A 569 -0.26 -43.99 -18.05
N GLU A 570 -1.13 -43.34 -18.83
CA GLU A 570 -1.88 -43.98 -19.91
C GLU A 570 -0.99 -44.42 -21.08
N ASP A 571 0.16 -43.77 -21.27
CA ASP A 571 1.05 -43.99 -22.41
C ASP A 571 2.08 -45.12 -22.14
N THR A 572 2.55 -45.23 -20.90
CA THR A 572 3.62 -46.15 -20.48
C THR A 572 3.09 -47.32 -19.65
N GLY A 573 1.90 -47.18 -19.06
CA GLY A 573 1.35 -48.13 -18.08
C GLY A 573 2.10 -48.13 -16.74
N HIS A 574 2.99 -47.15 -16.51
CA HIS A 574 3.69 -46.96 -15.25
C HIS A 574 2.69 -46.63 -14.14
N VAL A 575 2.88 -47.22 -12.96
CA VAL A 575 2.05 -46.95 -11.78
C VAL A 575 2.84 -46.08 -10.84
N GLY A 576 2.35 -44.86 -10.62
CA GLY A 576 2.96 -43.83 -9.80
C GLY A 576 3.32 -44.33 -8.40
N GLN A 577 4.45 -43.85 -7.90
CA GLN A 577 5.05 -44.28 -6.64
C GLN A 577 5.17 -43.15 -5.61
N PHE A 578 4.73 -41.94 -5.94
CA PHE A 578 4.93 -40.76 -5.12
C PHE A 578 3.84 -40.62 -4.04
N ALA A 579 4.26 -40.59 -2.79
CA ALA A 579 3.44 -40.23 -1.63
C ALA A 579 4.18 -39.15 -0.82
N ASP A 580 3.47 -38.11 -0.38
CA ASP A 580 4.05 -37.00 0.36
C ASP A 580 4.41 -37.44 1.77
N ILE A 581 5.64 -37.17 2.20
CA ILE A 581 6.01 -37.39 3.62
C ILE A 581 5.28 -36.37 4.50
N VAL A 582 5.16 -35.13 4.03
CA VAL A 582 4.53 -34.01 4.74
C VAL A 582 3.25 -33.62 4.01
N ARG A 583 2.10 -33.79 4.69
CA ARG A 583 0.78 -33.55 4.08
C ARG A 583 -0.17 -32.92 5.10
N LYS A 584 -1.16 -33.66 5.61
CA LYS A 584 -2.18 -33.11 6.54
C LYS A 584 -1.65 -32.83 7.94
N GLY A 585 -0.60 -33.55 8.39
CA GLY A 585 0.06 -33.27 9.66
C GLY A 585 0.99 -32.06 9.62
N GLY A 586 1.29 -31.54 8.42
CA GLY A 586 2.08 -30.32 8.22
C GLY A 586 3.43 -30.38 8.94
N HIS A 587 3.72 -29.39 9.79
CA HIS A 587 4.97 -29.36 10.55
C HIS A 587 5.20 -30.62 11.41
N GLU A 588 4.13 -31.24 11.95
CA GLU A 588 4.26 -32.46 12.75
C GLU A 588 4.77 -33.65 11.92
N ASP A 589 4.41 -33.73 10.63
CA ASP A 589 4.92 -34.75 9.72
C ASP A 589 6.42 -34.58 9.49
N TYR A 590 6.86 -33.33 9.26
CA TYR A 590 8.28 -33.00 9.10
C TYR A 590 9.09 -33.41 10.34
N GLU A 591 8.61 -33.04 11.53
CA GLU A 591 9.28 -33.41 12.78
C GLU A 591 9.30 -34.93 13.01
N ALA A 592 8.20 -35.63 12.70
CA ALA A 592 8.12 -37.08 12.84
C ALA A 592 9.13 -37.78 11.92
N TRP A 593 9.23 -37.35 10.66
CA TRP A 593 10.20 -37.86 9.69
C TRP A 593 11.63 -37.59 10.17
N GLN A 594 11.94 -36.36 10.56
CA GLN A 594 13.26 -35.98 11.07
C GLN A 594 13.67 -36.81 12.29
N ARG A 595 12.75 -37.00 13.25
CA ARG A 595 13.01 -37.79 14.47
C ARG A 595 13.26 -39.26 14.15
N LYS A 596 12.45 -39.83 13.26
CA LYS A 596 12.52 -41.26 12.91
C LYS A 596 13.73 -41.59 12.06
N THR A 597 14.13 -40.70 11.17
CA THR A 597 15.25 -40.92 10.23
C THR A 597 16.60 -40.41 10.73
N LYS A 598 16.65 -39.86 11.94
CA LYS A 598 17.90 -39.35 12.53
C LYS A 598 18.97 -40.44 12.61
N GLY A 599 20.09 -40.21 11.91
CA GLY A 599 21.22 -41.13 11.86
C GLY A 599 21.07 -42.32 10.90
N MET A 600 19.95 -42.41 10.18
CA MET A 600 19.77 -43.40 9.11
C MET A 600 20.61 -43.04 7.87
N SER A 601 21.18 -44.05 7.23
CA SER A 601 21.72 -43.96 5.88
C SER A 601 20.60 -43.75 4.84
N GLU A 602 20.97 -43.30 3.63
CA GLU A 602 19.97 -43.09 2.56
C GLU A 602 19.19 -44.37 2.25
N LYS A 603 19.85 -45.53 2.27
CA LYS A 603 19.20 -46.83 2.08
C LYS A 603 18.13 -47.10 3.15
N GLU A 604 18.43 -46.83 4.41
CA GLU A 604 17.48 -47.01 5.52
C GLU A 604 16.31 -46.02 5.43
N LYS A 605 16.54 -44.78 4.97
CA LYS A 605 15.47 -43.81 4.71
C LYS A 605 14.54 -44.27 3.59
N VAL A 606 15.08 -44.80 2.49
CA VAL A 606 14.29 -45.37 1.40
C VAL A 606 13.48 -46.59 1.87
N GLU A 607 14.07 -47.47 2.70
CA GLU A 607 13.34 -48.60 3.30
C GLU A 607 12.21 -48.12 4.21
N GLU A 608 12.44 -47.08 5.02
CA GLU A 608 11.41 -46.50 5.88
C GLU A 608 10.29 -45.82 5.08
N TYR A 609 10.63 -45.06 4.04
CA TYR A 609 9.67 -44.47 3.12
C TYR A 609 8.79 -45.54 2.46
N ASN A 610 9.40 -46.64 2.01
CA ASN A 610 8.64 -47.74 1.40
C ASN A 610 7.66 -48.39 2.37
N LYS A 611 7.95 -48.46 3.68
CA LYS A 611 6.97 -48.94 4.68
C LYS A 611 5.81 -47.97 4.86
N PHE A 612 6.10 -46.67 4.91
CA PHE A 612 5.07 -45.62 4.96
C PHE A 612 4.18 -45.69 3.72
N LYS A 613 4.78 -45.66 2.52
CA LYS A 613 4.07 -45.79 1.24
C LYS A 613 3.20 -47.05 1.18
N ALA A 614 3.72 -48.21 1.62
CA ALA A 614 2.95 -49.46 1.65
C ALA A 614 1.73 -49.39 2.59
N SER A 615 1.80 -48.60 3.67
CA SER A 615 0.66 -48.41 4.58
C SER A 615 -0.52 -47.67 3.95
N LEU A 616 -0.30 -46.96 2.84
CA LEU A 616 -1.30 -46.22 2.09
C LEU A 616 -2.14 -47.11 1.15
N ASN A 617 -1.86 -48.42 1.09
CA ASN A 617 -2.57 -49.40 0.27
C ASN A 617 -2.61 -49.07 -1.24
N GLY A 618 -1.58 -48.37 -1.74
CA GLY A 618 -1.43 -48.07 -3.16
C GLY A 618 -2.30 -46.92 -3.68
N ASP A 619 -2.78 -46.05 -2.80
CA ASP A 619 -3.63 -44.91 -3.16
C ASP A 619 -3.20 -43.66 -2.36
N ALA A 620 -2.81 -42.59 -3.07
CA ALA A 620 -2.40 -41.31 -2.49
C ALA A 620 -3.52 -40.60 -1.72
N ASP A 621 -4.80 -40.91 -1.95
CA ASP A 621 -5.91 -40.33 -1.18
C ASP A 621 -5.93 -40.80 0.28
N ASN A 622 -5.30 -41.95 0.57
CA ASN A 622 -5.12 -42.46 1.93
C ASN A 622 -4.02 -41.72 2.72
N ASP A 623 -3.27 -40.85 2.06
CA ASP A 623 -2.17 -40.11 2.66
C ASP A 623 -2.68 -39.00 3.60
N ASN A 624 -2.54 -39.26 4.90
CA ASN A 624 -2.80 -38.31 5.98
C ASN A 624 -1.51 -37.73 6.58
N GLY A 625 -0.35 -37.97 5.96
CA GLY A 625 0.96 -37.54 6.44
C GLY A 625 1.69 -38.57 7.29
N TYR A 626 3.02 -38.41 7.38
CA TYR A 626 3.90 -39.36 8.06
C TYR A 626 3.68 -39.46 9.58
N SER A 627 3.30 -38.37 10.25
CA SER A 627 2.99 -38.38 11.69
C SER A 627 1.80 -39.28 12.00
N TYR A 628 0.79 -39.31 11.12
CA TYR A 628 -0.35 -40.21 11.23
C TYR A 628 0.05 -41.68 11.08
N TYR A 629 0.98 -41.99 10.18
CA TYR A 629 1.53 -43.35 10.05
C TYR A 629 2.25 -43.83 11.32
N ILE A 630 3.03 -42.95 11.97
CA ILE A 630 3.80 -43.30 13.16
C ILE A 630 2.93 -43.35 14.42
N TYR A 631 2.02 -42.40 14.60
CA TYR A 631 1.29 -42.19 15.86
C TYR A 631 -0.23 -42.47 15.78
N GLY A 632 -0.78 -42.72 14.60
CA GLY A 632 -2.23 -42.83 14.37
C GLY A 632 -2.91 -44.01 15.07
N ASN A 633 -2.13 -45.00 15.54
CA ASN A 633 -2.62 -46.12 16.35
C ASN A 633 -2.57 -45.87 17.87
N GLU A 634 -2.10 -44.70 18.32
CA GLU A 634 -2.01 -44.31 19.74
C GLU A 634 -3.08 -43.29 20.18
N LYS A 635 -4.03 -42.92 19.30
CA LYS A 635 -5.14 -42.00 19.60
C LYS A 635 -6.50 -42.68 19.57
#